data_AF-A0A8C6RVQ1-F1
#
_entry.id   AF-A0A8C6RVQ1-F1
#
_cell.length_a   1.000
_cell.length_b   1.000
_cell.length_c   1.000
_cell.angle_alpha   90.00
_cell.angle_beta   90.00
_cell.angle_gamma   90.00
#
_symmetry.space_group_name_H-M   'P 1'
#
loop_
_entity.id
_entity.type
_entity.pdbx_description
1 polymer ?
#
loop_
_entity_poly.entity_id
_entity_poly.type
_entity_poly.pdbx_seq_one_letter_code
_entity_poly.pdbx_strand_id
1 'polypeptide(L)'
;MKVVNLKQAILQAWKERWTDYQWAINMKKFFPKGATWDILNLAEALLEQAMIGPSPNPLILSYLKYAISSQMVSYSSVLTAISKFDDFSRDLCVQALLDVMDMFCDRLSCHGKAEECIGLCRALLSALHWLLRCTAASAERLQEGLEASTSATGEKQLALCLRCLEKTLSSTKNRALLHIAKLEEASLHTSQGLGQGGTRANQLTASWTAIEHSILKLGEILANLSNPQLRSQAEQCSTLIRSIPTMLSVHSEQLHKTGFPTVHALVLLEGTMNLTGEMQPLVEQLMMVKRMQHIPTPLFVLEIWKACFVGLIESPEGTQELKWTAFTYLKIPQVLVKLKKYSHGDKDFTEDVNCAFEFLLKLTPLLDKADQRCNCDCTNFLLQECNKQGLLSEANFANLVAKRTADRDPQLKSSENANIQPNPGLILRAEPTVTNILKTMDADHSKSPEGLLGVLGHMLSGKSLDLLLAAAAATGKLKSFARKFINLNEFTTHGSGESTKTASVRALLFDISFLMLCHVAQTYGSEVILSESSTGEEVPFFETWMQTCMPEEGKILNPDHPCFRPDSTKVESLVALLNNSSEMKLVQMKWHEACLSISAAILEILNAWENGVLAFESIQKITDNIKGKVCSLAVCAVAWLVAHVRMLGLDEREKSLQMIRQLAGPLYSENTLQFYNERVVIMNSILEHMCADVLQQTATQIKFPSTGVDTMPYWNLLPPKRPIKEVLTDIFAKVLEKGWVDSRSIHILDTLLHMGGVYWFCNNLIKELLKETRKEHTLRAVELLYSIFCLDMQQVTLVLLGHILPGLLTDSSKWHSLMDPPGTALAKLAVWCALSSYSSHKGQASSRQKKRHREDIEDYISLFPVEDMQPSKLMRLLSSNEDDANILSSPTDRSMNSSLSASQLHTVNMRDPLNRVLANLFLLISSILGSRTAGPHTQFVQWFMEECVDCLEQDSRGSILQFMPFTTVSELVKVSAMSSPKVVLAITDLSLPLGRQVAAKAIAAL
;
A
#
# COMPACT_ATOMS: atom_id res chain seq x y z
N MET A 1 -45.86 15.36 -51.66
CA MET A 1 -45.56 13.92 -51.68
C MET A 1 -46.25 13.28 -50.48
N LYS A 2 -47.15 12.31 -50.69
CA LYS A 2 -47.76 11.54 -49.58
C LYS A 2 -46.65 10.72 -48.92
N VAL A 3 -46.42 10.90 -47.63
CA VAL A 3 -45.54 10.02 -46.85
C VAL A 3 -46.13 8.61 -46.93
N VAL A 4 -45.45 7.71 -47.65
CA VAL A 4 -45.90 6.32 -47.79
C VAL A 4 -45.72 5.65 -46.42
N ASN A 5 -46.78 5.00 -45.92
CA ASN A 5 -46.69 4.24 -44.68
C ASN A 5 -45.74 3.05 -44.88
N LEU A 6 -44.79 2.87 -43.98
CA LEU A 6 -43.78 1.80 -44.05
C LEU A 6 -44.38 0.40 -44.26
N LYS A 7 -45.45 0.06 -43.53
CA LYS A 7 -46.13 -1.24 -43.70
C LYS A 7 -46.75 -1.39 -45.09
N GLN A 8 -47.28 -0.31 -45.67
CA GLN A 8 -47.83 -0.31 -47.01
C GLN A 8 -46.73 -0.49 -48.07
N ALA A 9 -45.56 0.13 -47.88
CA ALA A 9 -44.42 -0.05 -48.78
C ALA A 9 -43.89 -1.50 -48.77
N ILE A 10 -43.79 -2.12 -47.59
CA ILE A 10 -43.39 -3.53 -47.44
C ILE A 10 -44.41 -4.45 -48.13
N LEU A 11 -45.71 -4.21 -47.91
CA LEU A 11 -46.78 -4.99 -48.55
C LEU A 11 -46.81 -4.82 -50.07
N GLN A 12 -46.53 -3.62 -50.57
CA GLN A 12 -46.39 -3.37 -52.01
C GLN A 12 -45.23 -4.18 -52.59
N ALA A 13 -44.05 -4.11 -51.97
CA ALA A 13 -42.88 -4.87 -52.39
C ALA A 13 -43.13 -6.39 -52.38
N TRP A 14 -43.88 -6.88 -51.39
CA TRP A 14 -44.29 -8.28 -51.32
C TRP A 14 -45.27 -8.65 -52.44
N LYS A 15 -46.31 -7.83 -52.69
CA LYS A 15 -47.29 -8.04 -53.77
C LYS A 15 -46.64 -8.06 -55.15
N GLU A 16 -45.71 -7.13 -55.38
CA GLU A 16 -45.00 -6.98 -56.65
C GLU A 16 -43.78 -7.91 -56.77
N ARG A 17 -43.50 -8.74 -55.75
CA ARG A 17 -42.39 -9.71 -55.70
C ARG A 17 -41.03 -9.10 -56.08
N TRP A 18 -40.71 -7.96 -55.49
CA TRP A 18 -39.44 -7.30 -55.73
C TRP A 18 -38.24 -8.18 -55.32
N THR A 19 -37.15 -8.09 -56.06
CA THR A 19 -35.86 -8.63 -55.60
C THR A 19 -35.32 -7.79 -54.45
N ASP A 20 -34.45 -8.35 -53.61
CA ASP A 20 -33.85 -7.64 -52.46
C ASP A 20 -33.23 -6.28 -52.87
N TYR A 21 -32.57 -6.24 -54.03
CA TYR A 21 -31.97 -5.03 -54.59
C TYR A 21 -33.02 -4.00 -55.04
N GLN A 22 -34.06 -4.44 -55.76
CA GLN A 22 -35.16 -3.56 -56.18
C GLN A 22 -35.91 -3.00 -54.98
N TRP A 23 -36.14 -3.83 -53.97
CA TRP A 23 -36.75 -3.42 -52.71
C TRP A 23 -35.93 -2.33 -52.03
N ALA A 24 -34.64 -2.54 -51.81
CA ALA A 24 -33.79 -1.56 -51.14
C ALA A 24 -33.74 -0.20 -51.87
N ILE A 25 -33.69 -0.21 -53.22
CA ILE A 25 -33.73 1.02 -54.02
C ILE A 25 -35.06 1.74 -53.87
N ASN A 26 -36.18 1.03 -54.01
CA ASN A 26 -37.50 1.63 -53.95
C ASN A 26 -37.82 2.13 -52.54
N MET A 27 -37.40 1.40 -51.51
CA MET A 27 -37.45 1.87 -50.13
C MET A 27 -36.71 3.21 -49.97
N LYS A 28 -35.45 3.31 -50.42
CA LYS A 28 -34.69 4.58 -50.39
C LYS A 28 -35.34 5.72 -51.19
N LYS A 29 -36.18 5.43 -52.19
CA LYS A 29 -36.93 6.44 -52.94
C LYS A 29 -38.20 6.91 -52.21
N PHE A 30 -38.85 6.02 -51.46
CA PHE A 30 -40.10 6.33 -50.76
C PHE A 30 -39.92 7.15 -49.48
N PHE A 31 -38.74 7.12 -48.88
CA PHE A 31 -38.43 7.84 -47.64
C PHE A 31 -37.39 8.94 -47.87
N PRO A 32 -37.52 10.11 -47.20
CA PRO A 32 -36.65 11.26 -47.43
C PRO A 32 -35.18 10.98 -47.08
N LYS A 33 -34.26 11.58 -47.85
CA LYS A 33 -32.81 11.54 -47.57
C LYS A 33 -32.52 12.20 -46.21
N GLY A 34 -32.10 11.41 -45.23
CA GLY A 34 -31.72 11.89 -43.89
C GLY A 34 -32.35 11.14 -42.72
N ALA A 35 -33.41 10.35 -42.93
CA ALA A 35 -33.97 9.48 -41.88
C ALA A 35 -33.12 8.20 -41.74
N THR A 36 -32.70 7.86 -40.51
CA THR A 36 -32.13 6.53 -40.24
C THR A 36 -33.25 5.50 -40.20
N TRP A 37 -33.06 4.35 -40.83
CA TRP A 37 -34.11 3.31 -40.92
C TRP A 37 -34.53 2.76 -39.56
N ASP A 38 -33.67 2.87 -38.56
CA ASP A 38 -33.97 2.54 -37.17
C ASP A 38 -35.03 3.46 -36.57
N ILE A 39 -35.06 4.77 -36.90
CA ILE A 39 -36.13 5.69 -36.46
C ILE A 39 -37.49 5.28 -37.03
N LEU A 40 -37.48 4.65 -38.22
CA LEU A 40 -38.69 4.15 -38.86
C LEU A 40 -39.11 2.76 -38.33
N ASN A 41 -38.37 2.16 -37.37
CA ASN A 41 -38.59 0.80 -36.88
C ASN A 41 -38.66 -0.25 -38.01
N LEU A 42 -37.79 -0.11 -39.03
CA LEU A 42 -37.80 -0.99 -40.22
C LEU A 42 -37.64 -2.48 -39.87
N ALA A 43 -36.72 -2.81 -38.96
CA ALA A 43 -36.48 -4.19 -38.54
C ALA A 43 -37.74 -4.83 -37.90
N GLU A 44 -38.43 -4.08 -37.02
CA GLU A 44 -39.68 -4.50 -36.39
C GLU A 44 -40.79 -4.65 -37.42
N ALA A 45 -40.97 -3.69 -38.32
CA ALA A 45 -42.00 -3.76 -39.36
C ALA A 45 -41.79 -4.96 -40.31
N LEU A 46 -40.54 -5.25 -40.70
CA LEU A 46 -40.22 -6.42 -41.53
C LEU A 46 -40.47 -7.73 -40.78
N LEU A 47 -40.07 -7.83 -39.51
CA LEU A 47 -40.30 -9.03 -38.69
C LEU A 47 -41.79 -9.26 -38.42
N GLU A 48 -42.55 -8.24 -38.04
CA GLU A 48 -44.01 -8.35 -37.84
C GLU A 48 -44.70 -8.88 -39.10
N GLN A 49 -44.35 -8.35 -40.28
CA GLN A 49 -44.95 -8.79 -41.54
C GLN A 49 -44.47 -10.19 -41.97
N ALA A 50 -43.22 -10.54 -41.67
CA ALA A 50 -42.70 -11.88 -41.92
C ALA A 50 -43.38 -12.95 -41.05
N MET A 51 -43.79 -12.59 -39.83
CA MET A 51 -44.29 -13.51 -38.80
C MET A 51 -45.83 -13.54 -38.67
N ILE A 52 -46.60 -13.11 -39.68
CA ILE A 52 -48.08 -13.19 -39.62
C ILE A 52 -48.60 -14.64 -39.76
N GLY A 53 -47.97 -15.46 -40.59
CA GLY A 53 -48.43 -16.82 -40.92
C GLY A 53 -47.81 -17.93 -40.06
N PRO A 54 -48.30 -19.18 -40.11
CA PRO A 54 -47.76 -20.30 -39.33
C PRO A 54 -46.30 -20.63 -39.69
N SER A 55 -45.87 -20.29 -40.91
CA SER A 55 -44.48 -20.28 -41.34
C SER A 55 -44.06 -18.85 -41.71
N PRO A 56 -42.78 -18.50 -41.53
CA PRO A 56 -42.32 -17.16 -41.82
C PRO A 56 -42.27 -16.90 -43.33
N ASN A 57 -42.64 -15.69 -43.75
CA ASN A 57 -42.63 -15.31 -45.15
C ASN A 57 -41.18 -15.18 -45.68
N PRO A 58 -40.74 -16.06 -46.60
CA PRO A 58 -39.33 -16.12 -47.00
C PRO A 58 -38.86 -14.88 -47.76
N LEU A 59 -39.76 -14.21 -48.49
CA LEU A 59 -39.44 -12.99 -49.25
C LEU A 59 -39.27 -11.78 -48.34
N ILE A 60 -40.13 -11.63 -47.33
CA ILE A 60 -39.97 -10.52 -46.37
C ILE A 60 -38.75 -10.76 -45.48
N LEU A 61 -38.46 -12.02 -45.14
CA LEU A 61 -37.21 -12.39 -44.48
C LEU A 61 -35.98 -12.12 -45.34
N SER A 62 -36.02 -12.31 -46.66
CA SER A 62 -34.89 -11.97 -47.54
C SER A 62 -34.62 -10.47 -47.53
N TYR A 63 -35.67 -9.64 -47.50
CA TYR A 63 -35.52 -8.18 -47.31
C TYR A 63 -34.85 -7.83 -45.98
N LEU A 64 -35.23 -8.48 -44.87
CA LEU A 64 -34.57 -8.28 -43.59
C LEU A 64 -33.10 -8.72 -43.61
N LYS A 65 -32.81 -9.92 -44.15
CA LYS A 65 -31.44 -10.43 -44.29
C LYS A 65 -30.58 -9.50 -45.15
N TYR A 66 -31.15 -8.94 -46.21
CA TYR A 66 -30.50 -7.94 -47.05
C TYR A 66 -30.29 -6.62 -46.30
N ALA A 67 -31.30 -6.15 -45.55
CA ALA A 67 -31.19 -4.93 -44.75
C ALA A 67 -30.08 -5.02 -43.69
N ILE A 68 -29.93 -6.18 -43.04
CA ILE A 68 -28.83 -6.47 -42.11
C ILE A 68 -27.49 -6.47 -42.84
N SER A 69 -27.39 -7.20 -43.95
CA SER A 69 -26.13 -7.36 -44.70
C SER A 69 -25.65 -6.06 -45.34
N SER A 70 -26.58 -5.16 -45.68
CA SER A 70 -26.29 -3.84 -46.25
C SER A 70 -26.21 -2.71 -45.21
N GLN A 71 -26.27 -3.05 -43.91
CA GLN A 71 -26.27 -2.09 -42.79
C GLN A 71 -27.35 -1.00 -42.94
N MET A 72 -28.49 -1.33 -43.56
CA MET A 72 -29.64 -0.44 -43.60
C MET A 72 -30.28 -0.31 -42.22
N VAL A 73 -30.28 -1.38 -41.43
CA VAL A 73 -30.76 -1.40 -40.02
C VAL A 73 -29.59 -1.71 -39.08
N SER A 74 -29.61 -1.17 -37.87
CA SER A 74 -28.61 -1.54 -36.86
C SER A 74 -28.86 -2.93 -36.28
N TYR A 75 -27.80 -3.57 -35.78
CA TYR A 75 -27.95 -4.83 -35.03
C TYR A 75 -28.81 -4.66 -33.77
N SER A 76 -28.75 -3.49 -33.13
CA SER A 76 -29.58 -3.17 -31.95
C SER A 76 -31.07 -3.26 -32.28
N SER A 77 -31.52 -2.62 -33.37
CA SER A 77 -32.94 -2.63 -33.76
C SER A 77 -33.43 -4.03 -34.12
N VAL A 78 -32.59 -4.84 -34.76
CA VAL A 78 -32.89 -6.23 -35.10
C VAL A 78 -33.00 -7.10 -33.84
N LEU A 79 -32.02 -7.06 -32.94
CA LEU A 79 -32.05 -7.81 -31.68
C LEU A 79 -33.25 -7.44 -30.82
N THR A 80 -33.58 -6.14 -30.72
CA THR A 80 -34.79 -5.68 -30.02
C THR A 80 -36.06 -6.24 -30.67
N ALA A 81 -36.17 -6.19 -32.00
CA ALA A 81 -37.33 -6.71 -32.71
C ALA A 81 -37.48 -8.24 -32.55
N ILE A 82 -36.38 -9.00 -32.56
CA ILE A 82 -36.39 -10.45 -32.28
C ILE A 82 -36.87 -10.72 -30.86
N SER A 83 -36.37 -9.96 -29.87
CA SER A 83 -36.72 -10.16 -28.46
C SER A 83 -38.20 -9.94 -28.12
N LYS A 84 -38.96 -9.29 -29.02
CA LYS A 84 -40.42 -9.07 -28.89
C LYS A 84 -41.26 -10.29 -29.26
N PHE A 85 -40.70 -11.26 -29.99
CA PHE A 85 -41.44 -12.47 -30.36
C PHE A 85 -41.60 -13.40 -29.15
N ASP A 86 -42.81 -13.80 -28.80
CA ASP A 86 -43.11 -14.60 -27.59
C ASP A 86 -43.83 -15.92 -27.86
N ASP A 87 -44.34 -16.12 -29.08
CA ASP A 87 -45.03 -17.35 -29.49
C ASP A 87 -44.06 -18.48 -29.86
N PHE A 88 -43.45 -19.10 -28.85
CA PHE A 88 -42.49 -20.20 -29.02
C PHE A 88 -43.11 -21.49 -29.56
N SER A 89 -44.44 -21.58 -29.70
CA SER A 89 -45.11 -22.75 -30.29
C SER A 89 -44.86 -22.89 -31.80
N ARG A 90 -44.47 -21.78 -32.47
CA ARG A 90 -44.24 -21.72 -33.91
C ARG A 90 -42.79 -22.04 -34.28
N ASP A 91 -42.45 -23.32 -34.32
CA ASP A 91 -41.07 -23.80 -34.49
C ASP A 91 -40.34 -23.25 -35.73
N LEU A 92 -41.02 -23.16 -36.88
CA LEU A 92 -40.44 -22.61 -38.11
C LEU A 92 -40.12 -21.11 -38.00
N CYS A 93 -40.91 -20.37 -37.21
CA CYS A 93 -40.68 -18.95 -36.98
C CYS A 93 -39.51 -18.74 -36.01
N VAL A 94 -39.47 -19.52 -34.93
CA VAL A 94 -38.34 -19.56 -34.00
C VAL A 94 -37.05 -19.93 -34.72
N GLN A 95 -37.08 -20.98 -35.56
CA GLN A 95 -35.91 -21.39 -36.35
C GLN A 95 -35.44 -20.27 -37.26
N ALA A 96 -36.33 -19.58 -37.96
CA ALA A 96 -35.95 -18.47 -38.83
C ALA A 96 -35.37 -17.27 -38.06
N LEU A 97 -35.84 -17.00 -36.85
CA LEU A 97 -35.27 -15.97 -35.96
C LEU A 97 -33.88 -16.34 -35.48
N LEU A 98 -33.67 -17.60 -35.07
CA LEU A 98 -32.36 -18.14 -34.71
C LEU A 98 -31.38 -18.06 -35.88
N ASP A 99 -31.83 -18.41 -37.10
CA ASP A 99 -31.02 -18.31 -38.32
C ASP A 99 -30.64 -16.84 -38.62
N VAL A 100 -31.54 -15.89 -38.39
CA VAL A 100 -31.26 -14.45 -38.55
C VAL A 100 -30.22 -13.99 -37.53
N MET A 101 -30.33 -14.38 -36.26
CA MET A 101 -29.31 -14.06 -35.24
C MET A 101 -27.94 -14.67 -35.60
N ASP A 102 -27.93 -15.93 -36.04
CA ASP A 102 -26.71 -16.67 -36.39
C ASP A 102 -25.87 -15.98 -37.48
N MET A 103 -26.51 -15.20 -38.38
CA MET A 103 -25.83 -14.44 -39.44
C MET A 103 -24.85 -13.37 -38.93
N PHE A 104 -25.10 -12.80 -37.75
CA PHE A 104 -24.37 -11.62 -37.29
C PHE A 104 -23.89 -11.66 -35.83
N CYS A 105 -24.22 -12.68 -35.02
CA CYS A 105 -23.80 -12.75 -33.61
C CYS A 105 -22.29 -12.62 -33.37
N ASP A 106 -21.43 -13.08 -34.31
CA ASP A 106 -19.97 -12.96 -34.21
C ASP A 106 -19.44 -11.58 -34.65
N ARG A 107 -20.27 -10.79 -35.33
CA ARG A 107 -19.91 -9.54 -36.02
C ARG A 107 -20.69 -8.33 -35.49
N LEU A 108 -21.22 -8.42 -34.27
CA LEU A 108 -21.89 -7.30 -33.62
C LEU A 108 -20.93 -6.11 -33.48
N SER A 109 -21.22 -5.01 -34.18
CA SER A 109 -20.47 -3.77 -34.08
C SER A 109 -21.40 -2.55 -34.05
N CYS A 110 -20.94 -1.45 -33.46
CA CYS A 110 -21.63 -0.18 -33.48
C CYS A 110 -20.59 0.95 -33.58
N HIS A 111 -20.68 1.76 -34.64
CA HIS A 111 -19.78 2.88 -34.89
C HIS A 111 -20.45 4.25 -34.67
N GLY A 112 -21.66 4.23 -34.10
CA GLY A 112 -22.47 5.42 -33.88
C GLY A 112 -22.11 6.22 -32.63
N LYS A 113 -23.07 7.01 -32.14
CA LYS A 113 -22.93 7.74 -30.87
C LYS A 113 -22.87 6.76 -29.69
N ALA A 114 -22.35 7.21 -28.55
CA ALA A 114 -22.23 6.34 -27.37
C ALA A 114 -23.58 5.84 -26.86
N GLU A 115 -24.64 6.62 -27.02
CA GLU A 115 -26.02 6.22 -26.70
C GLU A 115 -26.51 5.03 -27.55
N GLU A 116 -26.15 5.00 -28.84
CA GLU A 116 -26.47 3.89 -29.74
C GLU A 116 -25.72 2.61 -29.34
N CYS A 117 -24.49 2.74 -28.84
CA CYS A 117 -23.71 1.62 -28.32
C CYS A 117 -24.32 1.07 -27.02
N ILE A 118 -24.82 1.93 -26.12
CA ILE A 118 -25.60 1.50 -24.95
C ILE A 118 -26.92 0.84 -25.38
N GLY A 119 -27.56 1.35 -26.43
CA GLY A 119 -28.71 0.71 -27.06
C GLY A 119 -28.42 -0.71 -27.55
N LEU A 120 -27.24 -0.94 -28.13
CA LEU A 120 -26.78 -2.29 -28.49
C LEU A 120 -26.60 -3.19 -27.26
N CYS A 121 -25.99 -2.70 -26.17
CA CYS A 121 -25.86 -3.45 -24.92
C CYS A 121 -27.24 -3.92 -24.38
N ARG A 122 -28.22 -3.02 -24.35
CA ARG A 122 -29.59 -3.32 -23.88
C ARG A 122 -30.30 -4.30 -24.82
N ALA A 123 -30.16 -4.13 -26.13
CA ALA A 123 -30.75 -5.04 -27.11
C ALA A 123 -30.16 -6.46 -27.01
N LEU A 124 -28.85 -6.57 -26.78
CA LEU A 124 -28.17 -7.84 -26.56
C LEU A 124 -28.63 -8.54 -25.27
N LEU A 125 -28.86 -7.78 -24.20
CA LEU A 125 -29.43 -8.29 -22.95
C LEU A 125 -30.84 -8.86 -23.16
N SER A 126 -31.70 -8.12 -23.86
CA SER A 126 -33.05 -8.59 -24.22
C SER A 126 -33.03 -9.82 -25.11
N ALA A 127 -32.12 -9.88 -26.09
CA ALA A 127 -31.95 -11.05 -26.95
C ALA A 127 -31.43 -12.27 -26.19
N LEU A 128 -30.52 -12.10 -25.21
CA LEU A 128 -30.07 -13.19 -24.34
C LEU A 128 -31.22 -13.74 -23.49
N HIS A 129 -32.02 -12.87 -22.88
CA HIS A 129 -33.19 -13.29 -22.13
C HIS A 129 -34.22 -14.01 -23.02
N TRP A 130 -34.44 -13.52 -24.24
CA TRP A 130 -35.28 -14.18 -25.23
C TRP A 130 -34.75 -15.58 -25.60
N LEU A 131 -33.44 -15.72 -25.86
CA LEU A 131 -32.80 -17.02 -26.14
C LEU A 131 -32.95 -18.00 -24.98
N LEU A 132 -32.81 -17.55 -23.73
CA LEU A 132 -33.01 -18.40 -22.55
C LEU A 132 -34.46 -18.88 -22.42
N ARG A 133 -35.44 -17.99 -22.63
CA ARG A 133 -36.87 -18.35 -22.65
C ARG A 133 -37.19 -19.33 -23.77
N CYS A 134 -36.63 -19.09 -24.96
CA CYS A 134 -36.75 -19.97 -26.12
C CYS A 134 -36.16 -21.36 -25.82
N THR A 135 -34.98 -21.42 -25.19
CA THR A 135 -34.31 -22.66 -24.80
C THR A 135 -35.13 -23.42 -23.76
N ALA A 136 -35.66 -22.73 -22.74
CA ALA A 136 -36.53 -23.33 -21.73
C ALA A 136 -37.81 -23.90 -22.34
N ALA A 137 -38.48 -23.16 -23.22
CA ALA A 137 -39.70 -23.62 -23.90
C ALA A 137 -39.46 -24.80 -24.86
N SER A 138 -38.28 -24.89 -25.49
CA SER A 138 -37.88 -26.06 -26.28
C SER A 138 -37.59 -27.27 -25.39
N ALA A 139 -36.97 -27.07 -24.22
CA ALA A 139 -36.65 -28.13 -23.28
C ALA A 139 -37.90 -28.67 -22.55
N GLU A 140 -38.86 -27.83 -22.16
CA GLU A 140 -40.15 -28.23 -21.57
C GLU A 140 -40.95 -29.12 -22.53
N ARG A 141 -41.08 -28.71 -23.80
CA ARG A 141 -41.79 -29.51 -24.82
C ARG A 141 -41.15 -30.86 -25.10
N LEU A 142 -39.82 -30.96 -24.97
CA LEU A 142 -39.10 -32.23 -25.10
C LEU A 142 -39.38 -33.17 -23.92
N GLN A 143 -39.69 -32.65 -22.72
CA GLN A 143 -40.10 -33.45 -21.57
C GLN A 143 -41.55 -33.93 -21.66
N GLU A 144 -42.45 -33.10 -22.23
CA GLU A 144 -43.88 -33.42 -22.36
C GLU A 144 -44.17 -34.43 -23.49
N GLY A 145 -43.31 -34.52 -24.52
CA GLY A 145 -43.48 -35.40 -25.68
C GLY A 145 -42.95 -36.83 -25.47
N LEU A 146 -43.82 -37.75 -25.04
CA LEU A 146 -43.50 -39.18 -24.84
C LEU A 146 -43.49 -40.05 -26.12
N GLU A 147 -43.62 -39.48 -27.33
CA GLU A 147 -43.64 -40.22 -28.60
C GLU A 147 -42.32 -40.14 -29.39
N ALA A 148 -41.86 -41.28 -29.94
CA ALA A 148 -40.53 -41.41 -30.56
C ALA A 148 -40.30 -40.55 -31.82
N SER A 149 -41.36 -40.08 -32.50
CA SER A 149 -41.27 -39.24 -33.72
C SER A 149 -41.20 -37.74 -33.44
N THR A 150 -41.76 -37.28 -32.32
CA THR A 150 -41.73 -35.88 -31.86
C THR A 150 -40.46 -35.55 -31.07
N SER A 151 -39.86 -36.56 -30.42
CA SER A 151 -38.59 -36.44 -29.69
C SER A 151 -37.43 -35.93 -30.56
N ALA A 152 -37.21 -36.49 -31.76
CA ALA A 152 -36.10 -36.09 -32.64
C ALA A 152 -36.24 -34.63 -33.17
N THR A 153 -37.48 -34.17 -33.36
CA THR A 153 -37.74 -32.79 -33.80
C THR A 153 -37.55 -31.79 -32.66
N GLY A 154 -37.98 -32.16 -31.44
CA GLY A 154 -37.75 -31.37 -30.22
C GLY A 154 -36.27 -31.25 -29.85
N GLU A 155 -35.50 -32.35 -29.96
CA GLU A 155 -34.04 -32.32 -29.74
C GLU A 155 -33.32 -31.41 -30.74
N LYS A 156 -33.72 -31.47 -32.02
CA LYS A 156 -33.15 -30.59 -33.06
C LYS A 156 -33.41 -29.11 -32.75
N GLN A 157 -34.60 -28.76 -32.28
CA GLN A 157 -34.94 -27.38 -31.92
C GLN A 157 -34.14 -26.90 -30.71
N LEU A 158 -34.04 -27.74 -29.66
CA LEU A 158 -33.22 -27.42 -28.48
C LEU A 158 -31.73 -27.25 -28.84
N ALA A 159 -31.20 -28.09 -29.73
CA ALA A 159 -29.84 -27.98 -30.22
C ALA A 159 -29.58 -26.67 -30.98
N LEU A 160 -30.54 -26.18 -31.77
CA LEU A 160 -30.44 -24.89 -32.46
C LEU A 160 -30.42 -23.71 -31.46
N CYS A 161 -31.28 -23.75 -30.43
CA CYS A 161 -31.29 -22.75 -29.36
C CYS A 161 -29.95 -22.71 -28.62
N LEU A 162 -29.44 -23.86 -28.19
CA LEU A 162 -28.17 -23.97 -27.46
C LEU A 162 -26.97 -23.55 -28.33
N ARG A 163 -26.96 -23.91 -29.62
CA ARG A 163 -25.92 -23.47 -30.56
C ARG A 163 -25.89 -21.95 -30.71
N CYS A 164 -27.05 -21.31 -30.85
CA CYS A 164 -27.14 -19.85 -30.95
C CYS A 164 -26.71 -19.16 -29.63
N LEU A 165 -27.10 -19.73 -28.50
CA LEU A 165 -26.71 -19.26 -27.17
C LEU A 165 -25.19 -19.35 -26.96
N GLU A 166 -24.60 -20.52 -27.25
CA GLU A 166 -23.16 -20.76 -27.16
C GLU A 166 -22.37 -19.81 -28.05
N LYS A 167 -22.77 -19.67 -29.32
CA LYS A 167 -22.12 -18.76 -30.27
C LYS A 167 -22.15 -17.32 -29.77
N THR A 168 -23.31 -16.85 -29.30
CA THR A 168 -23.47 -15.51 -28.73
C THR A 168 -22.57 -15.30 -27.51
N LEU A 169 -22.46 -16.31 -26.64
CA LEU A 169 -21.67 -16.25 -25.40
C LEU A 169 -20.18 -16.53 -25.61
N SER A 170 -19.76 -17.17 -26.69
CA SER A 170 -18.35 -17.53 -26.95
C SER A 170 -17.45 -16.30 -27.13
N SER A 171 -18.02 -15.22 -27.67
CA SER A 171 -17.36 -13.93 -27.87
C SER A 171 -17.16 -13.18 -26.55
N THR A 172 -15.91 -12.91 -26.20
CA THR A 172 -15.53 -12.05 -25.05
C THR A 172 -16.14 -10.66 -25.18
N LYS A 173 -16.23 -10.13 -26.41
CA LYS A 173 -16.86 -8.85 -26.73
C LYS A 173 -18.34 -8.84 -26.33
N ASN A 174 -19.10 -9.86 -26.74
CA ASN A 174 -20.53 -9.95 -26.44
C ASN A 174 -20.77 -10.07 -24.93
N ARG A 175 -19.97 -10.90 -24.25
CA ARG A 175 -20.02 -10.98 -22.79
C ARG A 175 -19.75 -9.62 -22.14
N ALA A 176 -18.76 -8.87 -22.62
CA ALA A 176 -18.41 -7.56 -22.07
C ALA A 176 -19.52 -6.51 -22.27
N LEU A 177 -20.19 -6.51 -23.44
CA LEU A 177 -21.36 -5.65 -23.69
C LEU A 177 -22.54 -6.02 -22.75
N LEU A 178 -22.76 -7.31 -22.48
CA LEU A 178 -23.74 -7.79 -21.49
C LEU A 178 -23.41 -7.34 -20.07
N HIS A 179 -22.13 -7.33 -19.69
CA HIS A 179 -21.68 -6.81 -18.40
C HIS A 179 -22.02 -5.32 -18.25
N ILE A 180 -21.78 -4.51 -19.29
CA ILE A 180 -22.17 -3.08 -19.29
C ILE A 180 -23.69 -2.91 -19.18
N ALA A 181 -24.47 -3.73 -19.91
CA ALA A 181 -25.93 -3.67 -19.88
C ALA A 181 -26.47 -3.88 -18.46
N LYS A 182 -25.91 -4.85 -17.72
CA LYS A 182 -26.25 -5.12 -16.31
C LYS A 182 -26.02 -3.89 -15.42
N LEU A 183 -24.85 -3.26 -15.53
CA LEU A 183 -24.49 -2.11 -14.69
C LEU A 183 -25.36 -0.87 -14.99
N GLU A 184 -25.72 -0.68 -16.26
CA GLU A 184 -26.58 0.40 -16.69
C GLU A 184 -27.99 0.28 -16.08
N GLU A 185 -28.55 -0.93 -16.02
CA GLU A 185 -29.84 -1.21 -15.39
C GLU A 185 -29.86 -0.84 -13.90
N ALA A 186 -28.84 -1.27 -13.14
CA ALA A 186 -28.73 -0.99 -11.71
C ALA A 186 -28.71 0.52 -11.38
N SER A 187 -28.15 1.33 -12.29
CA SER A 187 -28.08 2.79 -12.11
C SER A 187 -29.44 3.49 -12.31
N LEU A 188 -30.28 2.99 -13.24
CA LEU A 188 -31.60 3.55 -13.51
C LEU A 188 -32.55 3.37 -12.31
N HIS A 189 -32.51 2.22 -11.64
CA HIS A 189 -33.28 1.95 -10.43
C HIS A 189 -32.91 2.87 -9.25
N THR A 190 -31.64 3.27 -9.15
CA THR A 190 -31.17 4.16 -8.06
C THR A 190 -31.61 5.62 -8.29
N SER A 191 -31.72 6.06 -9.55
CA SER A 191 -32.14 7.42 -9.92
C SER A 191 -33.66 7.67 -9.85
N GLN A 192 -34.49 6.63 -10.00
CA GLN A 192 -35.96 6.74 -9.94
C GLN A 192 -36.55 6.72 -8.52
N GLY A 193 -35.72 6.55 -7.49
CA GLY A 193 -36.14 6.63 -6.08
C GLY A 193 -36.41 8.06 -5.57
N LEU A 194 -36.09 9.09 -6.34
CA LEU A 194 -36.27 10.50 -5.99
C LEU A 194 -37.02 11.24 -7.10
N GLY A 195 -38.36 11.18 -7.06
CA GLY A 195 -39.22 12.18 -7.70
C GLY A 195 -39.96 11.76 -8.98
N GLN A 196 -41.30 11.82 -8.85
CA GLN A 196 -42.33 11.89 -9.90
C GLN A 196 -42.60 10.63 -10.76
N GLY A 197 -43.75 10.02 -10.45
CA GLY A 197 -44.43 9.06 -11.30
C GLY A 197 -44.76 9.65 -12.67
N GLY A 198 -44.04 9.18 -13.68
CA GLY A 198 -44.31 9.42 -15.09
C GLY A 198 -44.53 8.09 -15.81
N THR A 199 -45.70 7.95 -16.42
CA THR A 199 -46.21 6.81 -17.19
C THR A 199 -45.32 6.44 -18.39
N ARG A 200 -44.33 5.57 -18.17
CA ARG A 200 -43.66 4.77 -19.24
C ARG A 200 -43.73 3.25 -18.97
N ALA A 201 -44.74 2.81 -18.23
CA ALA A 201 -45.09 1.41 -18.06
C ALA A 201 -45.70 0.87 -19.36
N ASN A 202 -44.89 0.22 -20.21
CA ASN A 202 -45.30 -0.87 -21.13
C ASN A 202 -44.18 -1.40 -22.06
N GLN A 203 -42.89 -1.13 -21.81
CA GLN A 203 -41.82 -1.89 -22.47
C GLN A 203 -41.27 -2.95 -21.50
N LEU A 204 -41.58 -4.22 -21.77
CA LEU A 204 -40.90 -5.39 -21.19
C LEU A 204 -39.41 -5.28 -21.53
N THR A 205 -38.66 -4.60 -20.68
CA THR A 205 -37.20 -4.51 -20.78
C THR A 205 -36.64 -5.63 -19.92
N ALA A 206 -35.85 -6.52 -20.51
CA ALA A 206 -35.27 -7.65 -19.80
C ALA A 206 -34.31 -7.16 -18.71
N SER A 207 -34.46 -7.67 -17.49
CA SER A 207 -33.58 -7.40 -16.36
C SER A 207 -32.52 -8.50 -16.19
N TRP A 208 -31.38 -8.16 -15.59
CA TRP A 208 -30.40 -9.17 -15.19
C TRP A 208 -30.99 -10.20 -14.20
N THR A 209 -31.89 -9.77 -13.33
CA THR A 209 -32.63 -10.67 -12.41
C THR A 209 -33.51 -11.67 -13.16
N ALA A 210 -34.11 -11.28 -14.29
CA ALA A 210 -34.89 -12.19 -15.14
C ALA A 210 -34.00 -13.22 -15.83
N ILE A 211 -32.75 -12.87 -16.17
CA ILE A 211 -31.75 -13.80 -16.69
C ILE A 211 -31.37 -14.84 -15.62
N GLU A 212 -31.08 -14.40 -14.40
CA GLU A 212 -30.76 -15.31 -13.28
C GLU A 212 -31.90 -16.30 -13.01
N HIS A 213 -33.14 -15.80 -12.97
CA HIS A 213 -34.32 -16.66 -12.82
C HIS A 213 -34.49 -17.63 -14.00
N SER A 214 -34.27 -17.18 -15.23
CA SER A 214 -34.34 -18.02 -16.43
C SER A 214 -33.28 -19.12 -16.43
N ILE A 215 -32.08 -18.85 -15.92
CA ILE A 215 -31.00 -19.83 -15.78
C ILE A 215 -31.33 -20.87 -14.71
N LEU A 216 -31.89 -20.46 -13.57
CA LEU A 216 -32.33 -21.38 -12.52
C LEU A 216 -33.41 -22.33 -13.05
N LYS A 217 -34.46 -21.77 -13.66
CA LYS A 217 -35.54 -22.54 -14.29
C LYS A 217 -35.00 -23.50 -15.35
N LEU A 218 -34.10 -23.03 -16.22
CA LEU A 218 -33.47 -23.85 -17.24
C LEU A 218 -32.65 -24.99 -16.60
N GLY A 219 -31.89 -24.73 -15.52
CA GLY A 219 -31.14 -25.75 -14.80
C GLY A 219 -32.02 -26.89 -14.26
N GLU A 220 -33.19 -26.56 -13.68
CA GLU A 220 -34.16 -27.54 -13.20
C GLU A 220 -34.72 -28.42 -14.33
N ILE A 221 -35.04 -27.83 -15.48
CA ILE A 221 -35.54 -28.54 -16.66
C ILE A 221 -34.44 -29.45 -17.24
N LEU A 222 -33.21 -28.95 -17.37
CA LEU A 222 -32.12 -29.70 -18.02
C LEU A 222 -31.58 -30.86 -17.16
N ALA A 223 -31.75 -30.82 -15.84
CA ALA A 223 -31.38 -31.92 -14.95
C ALA A 223 -32.07 -33.25 -15.35
N ASN A 224 -33.27 -33.18 -15.92
CA ASN A 224 -34.10 -34.33 -16.29
C ASN A 224 -33.95 -34.79 -17.75
N LEU A 225 -33.05 -34.20 -18.56
CA LEU A 225 -32.87 -34.56 -19.97
C LEU A 225 -32.12 -35.89 -20.18
N SER A 226 -32.52 -36.68 -21.18
CA SER A 226 -31.85 -37.96 -21.49
C SER A 226 -30.53 -37.80 -22.25
N ASN A 227 -30.33 -36.69 -22.99
CA ASN A 227 -29.18 -36.48 -23.87
C ASN A 227 -28.00 -35.78 -23.13
N PRO A 228 -26.85 -36.47 -22.92
CA PRO A 228 -25.75 -35.93 -22.12
C PRO A 228 -24.99 -34.80 -22.82
N GLN A 229 -24.97 -34.77 -24.15
CA GLN A 229 -24.25 -33.74 -24.92
C GLN A 229 -24.95 -32.38 -24.83
N LEU A 230 -26.28 -32.36 -25.03
CA LEU A 230 -27.07 -31.13 -24.89
C LEU A 230 -27.05 -30.61 -23.44
N ARG A 231 -27.05 -31.51 -22.45
CA ARG A 231 -26.90 -31.14 -21.04
C ARG A 231 -25.55 -30.46 -20.78
N SER A 232 -24.45 -31.06 -21.24
CA SER A 232 -23.11 -30.47 -21.07
C SER A 232 -22.98 -29.10 -21.75
N GLN A 233 -23.50 -28.96 -22.97
CA GLN A 233 -23.49 -27.69 -23.70
C GLN A 233 -24.28 -26.59 -22.97
N ALA A 234 -25.42 -26.93 -22.38
CA ALA A 234 -26.24 -25.99 -21.64
C ALA A 234 -25.63 -25.63 -20.27
N GLU A 235 -24.97 -26.57 -19.59
CA GLU A 235 -24.16 -26.29 -18.39
C GLU A 235 -23.01 -25.33 -18.72
N GLN A 236 -22.27 -25.56 -19.81
CA GLN A 236 -21.23 -24.64 -20.27
C GLN A 236 -21.78 -23.22 -20.54
N CYS A 237 -22.90 -23.10 -21.27
CA CYS A 237 -23.56 -21.81 -21.47
C CYS A 237 -23.96 -21.15 -20.13
N SER A 238 -24.49 -21.92 -19.19
CA SER A 238 -24.87 -21.44 -17.86
C SER A 238 -23.67 -20.96 -17.05
N THR A 239 -22.53 -21.66 -17.11
CA THR A 239 -21.27 -21.21 -16.47
C THR A 239 -20.76 -19.91 -17.08
N LEU A 240 -20.81 -19.79 -18.41
CA LEU A 240 -20.41 -18.56 -19.11
C LEU A 240 -21.28 -17.37 -18.69
N ILE A 241 -22.61 -17.52 -18.61
CA ILE A 241 -23.49 -16.42 -18.16
C ILE A 241 -23.22 -16.06 -16.70
N ARG A 242 -23.07 -17.05 -15.82
CA ARG A 242 -22.73 -16.82 -14.40
C ARG A 242 -21.37 -16.15 -14.21
N SER A 243 -20.46 -16.28 -15.18
CA SER A 243 -19.14 -15.61 -15.16
C SER A 243 -19.16 -14.15 -15.65
N ILE A 244 -20.23 -13.68 -16.31
CA ILE A 244 -20.31 -12.31 -16.85
C ILE A 244 -20.18 -11.25 -15.75
N PRO A 245 -20.83 -11.38 -14.57
CA PRO A 245 -20.62 -10.45 -13.45
C PRO A 245 -19.18 -10.39 -12.95
N THR A 246 -18.45 -11.51 -13.04
CA THR A 246 -17.09 -11.66 -12.50
C THR A 246 -16.03 -11.66 -13.61
N MET A 247 -16.31 -11.11 -14.79
CA MET A 247 -15.41 -11.19 -15.94
C MET A 247 -14.06 -10.48 -15.74
N LEU A 248 -14.01 -9.52 -14.82
CA LEU A 248 -12.81 -8.82 -14.39
C LEU A 248 -11.99 -9.63 -13.36
N SER A 249 -12.49 -10.77 -12.88
CA SER A 249 -11.89 -11.57 -11.80
C SER A 249 -11.06 -12.77 -12.25
N VAL A 250 -10.71 -12.85 -13.54
CA VAL A 250 -9.98 -14.02 -14.05
C VAL A 250 -8.50 -13.83 -13.77
N HIS A 251 -8.09 -14.35 -12.63
CA HIS A 251 -6.72 -14.38 -12.13
C HIS A 251 -5.84 -15.27 -13.03
N SER A 252 -4.69 -14.76 -13.46
CA SER A 252 -3.63 -15.60 -14.03
C SER A 252 -2.94 -16.35 -12.89
N GLU A 253 -3.03 -17.67 -12.85
CA GLU A 253 -2.27 -18.50 -11.90
C GLU A 253 -0.78 -18.45 -12.24
N GLN A 254 0.01 -17.67 -11.48
CA GLN A 254 1.47 -17.76 -11.53
C GLN A 254 1.95 -18.97 -10.70
N LEU A 255 1.85 -20.17 -11.27
CA LEU A 255 2.09 -21.43 -10.54
C LEU A 255 3.57 -21.80 -10.30
N HIS A 256 4.55 -20.96 -10.67
CA HIS A 256 5.97 -21.39 -10.80
C HIS A 256 7.00 -20.56 -10.02
N LYS A 257 6.61 -19.56 -9.22
CA LYS A 257 7.55 -18.72 -8.43
C LYS A 257 7.65 -19.20 -6.98
N THR A 258 8.87 -19.44 -6.49
CA THR A 258 9.13 -20.01 -5.15
C THR A 258 9.68 -19.02 -4.12
N GLY A 259 9.99 -17.78 -4.52
CA GLY A 259 10.51 -16.73 -3.63
C GLY A 259 9.95 -15.35 -3.94
N PHE A 260 9.77 -14.53 -2.91
CA PHE A 260 9.16 -13.19 -2.99
C PHE A 260 10.02 -12.14 -2.28
N PRO A 261 11.11 -11.64 -2.92
CA PRO A 261 12.04 -10.68 -2.33
C PRO A 261 11.39 -9.43 -1.76
N THR A 262 10.28 -8.97 -2.36
CA THR A 262 9.55 -7.79 -1.91
C THR A 262 9.00 -7.95 -0.50
N VAL A 263 8.36 -9.10 -0.22
CA VAL A 263 7.84 -9.45 1.10
C VAL A 263 8.99 -9.57 2.09
N HIS A 264 10.05 -10.26 1.68
CA HIS A 264 11.23 -10.48 2.51
C HIS A 264 11.87 -9.15 2.96
N ALA A 265 12.12 -8.26 2.01
CA ALA A 265 12.76 -6.96 2.25
C ALA A 265 11.85 -6.01 3.03
N LEU A 266 10.52 -6.06 2.83
CA LEU A 266 9.57 -5.28 3.65
C LEU A 266 9.60 -5.68 5.12
N VAL A 267 9.61 -6.99 5.39
CA VAL A 267 9.69 -7.51 6.76
C VAL A 267 11.05 -7.18 7.38
N LEU A 268 12.15 -7.26 6.61
CA LEU A 268 13.48 -6.82 7.06
C LEU A 268 13.55 -5.33 7.38
N LEU A 269 12.96 -4.49 6.53
CA LEU A 269 12.85 -3.05 6.74
C LEU A 269 12.05 -2.72 8.00
N GLU A 270 10.90 -3.37 8.20
CA GLU A 270 10.08 -3.15 9.38
C GLU A 270 10.79 -3.60 10.67
N GLY A 271 11.39 -4.79 10.68
CA GLY A 271 12.09 -5.32 11.85
C GLY A 271 13.35 -4.53 12.20
N THR A 272 14.05 -3.98 11.20
CA THR A 272 15.27 -3.16 11.41
C THR A 272 14.93 -1.75 11.88
N MET A 273 14.00 -1.07 11.21
CA MET A 273 13.82 0.38 11.35
C MET A 273 12.59 0.78 12.18
N ASN A 274 11.58 -0.09 12.31
CA ASN A 274 10.23 0.30 12.74
C ASN A 274 9.60 -0.64 13.77
N LEU A 275 10.39 -1.17 14.70
CA LEU A 275 9.85 -2.05 15.74
C LEU A 275 8.67 -1.41 16.52
N THR A 276 8.76 -0.11 16.81
CA THR A 276 7.73 0.68 17.54
C THR A 276 6.52 1.07 16.70
N GLY A 277 6.55 0.86 15.38
CA GLY A 277 5.46 1.22 14.48
C GLY A 277 4.19 0.40 14.75
N GLU A 278 3.02 1.00 14.51
CA GLU A 278 1.75 0.28 14.59
C GLU A 278 1.71 -0.89 13.59
N MET A 279 1.02 -1.97 13.97
CA MET A 279 0.95 -3.16 13.11
C MET A 279 0.05 -2.97 11.88
N GLN A 280 -0.91 -2.04 11.93
CA GLN A 280 -1.93 -1.90 10.88
C GLN A 280 -1.33 -1.42 9.53
N PRO A 281 -0.47 -0.39 9.48
CA PRO A 281 0.21 0.00 8.25
C PRO A 281 1.03 -1.14 7.62
N LEU A 282 1.73 -1.94 8.44
CA LEU A 282 2.48 -3.10 7.95
C LEU A 282 1.56 -4.14 7.32
N VAL A 283 0.43 -4.45 7.95
CA VAL A 283 -0.59 -5.40 7.44
C VAL A 283 -1.13 -4.93 6.09
N GLU A 284 -1.45 -3.64 5.97
CA GLU A 284 -1.96 -3.05 4.72
C GLU A 284 -0.91 -3.09 3.61
N GLN A 285 0.34 -2.76 3.89
CA GLN A 285 1.45 -2.86 2.92
C GLN A 285 1.71 -4.29 2.48
N LEU A 286 1.72 -5.24 3.41
CA LEU A 286 1.91 -6.66 3.13
C LEU A 286 0.76 -7.22 2.29
N MET A 287 -0.49 -6.84 2.59
CA MET A 287 -1.65 -7.20 1.77
C MET A 287 -1.61 -6.55 0.39
N MET A 288 -1.12 -5.32 0.28
CA MET A 288 -0.91 -4.67 -1.02
C MET A 288 0.08 -5.48 -1.86
N VAL A 289 1.25 -5.84 -1.33
CA VAL A 289 2.24 -6.65 -2.06
C VAL A 289 1.70 -8.04 -2.39
N LYS A 290 1.03 -8.71 -1.44
CA LYS A 290 0.38 -10.01 -1.69
C LYS A 290 -0.55 -9.94 -2.91
N ARG A 291 -1.31 -8.85 -3.04
CA ARG A 291 -2.26 -8.63 -4.14
C ARG A 291 -1.53 -8.28 -5.45
N MET A 292 -0.64 -7.29 -5.44
CA MET A 292 0.12 -6.86 -6.63
C MET A 292 0.94 -8.00 -7.25
N GLN A 293 1.45 -8.92 -6.43
CA GLN A 293 2.27 -10.05 -6.89
C GLN A 293 1.51 -11.39 -6.93
N HIS A 294 0.20 -11.38 -6.64
CA HIS A 294 -0.65 -12.58 -6.58
C HIS A 294 -0.06 -13.75 -5.78
N ILE A 295 0.47 -13.46 -4.60
CA ILE A 295 1.22 -14.44 -3.79
C ILE A 295 0.26 -15.43 -3.11
N PRO A 296 0.41 -16.75 -3.30
CA PRO A 296 -0.34 -17.76 -2.56
C PRO A 296 -0.13 -17.61 -1.05
N THR A 297 -1.20 -17.71 -0.25
CA THR A 297 -1.14 -17.48 1.21
C THR A 297 -0.06 -18.31 1.92
N PRO A 298 0.11 -19.63 1.66
CA PRO A 298 1.15 -20.40 2.33
C PRO A 298 2.57 -19.90 2.03
N LEU A 299 2.86 -19.53 0.78
CA LEU A 299 4.17 -19.00 0.37
C LEU A 299 4.40 -17.59 0.92
N PHE A 300 3.34 -16.79 1.02
CA PHE A 300 3.37 -15.46 1.61
C PHE A 300 3.76 -15.50 3.10
N VAL A 301 3.11 -16.36 3.88
CA VAL A 301 3.41 -16.54 5.31
C VAL A 301 4.82 -17.14 5.50
N LEU A 302 5.19 -18.11 4.67
CA LEU A 302 6.54 -18.67 4.65
C LEU A 302 7.61 -17.58 4.45
N GLU A 303 7.40 -16.67 3.50
CA GLU A 303 8.38 -15.62 3.21
C GLU A 303 8.52 -14.60 4.35
N ILE A 304 7.43 -14.31 5.06
CA ILE A 304 7.46 -13.49 6.29
C ILE A 304 8.37 -14.15 7.33
N TRP A 305 8.21 -15.44 7.59
CA TRP A 305 9.05 -16.15 8.57
C TRP A 305 10.50 -16.27 8.12
N LYS A 306 10.76 -16.55 6.83
CA LYS A 306 12.13 -16.54 6.31
C LYS A 306 12.84 -15.23 6.65
N ALA A 307 12.19 -14.10 6.41
CA ALA A 307 12.75 -12.78 6.74
C ALA A 307 12.99 -12.60 8.24
N CYS A 308 12.10 -13.10 9.10
CA CYS A 308 12.29 -13.06 10.55
C CYS A 308 13.51 -13.87 11.01
N PHE A 309 13.65 -15.11 10.53
CA PHE A 309 14.78 -15.97 10.85
C PHE A 309 16.10 -15.43 10.29
N VAL A 310 16.09 -14.88 9.09
CA VAL A 310 17.26 -14.19 8.51
C VAL A 310 17.63 -12.97 9.36
N GLY A 311 16.66 -12.17 9.78
CA GLY A 311 16.88 -11.02 10.67
C GLY A 311 17.49 -11.42 12.02
N LEU A 312 17.02 -12.53 12.62
CA LEU A 312 17.63 -13.09 13.84
C LEU A 312 19.09 -13.49 13.63
N ILE A 313 19.39 -14.18 12.54
CA ILE A 313 20.74 -14.68 12.23
C ILE A 313 21.72 -13.53 11.95
N GLU A 314 21.32 -12.54 11.16
CA GLU A 314 22.20 -11.44 10.74
C GLU A 314 22.26 -10.27 11.74
N SER A 315 21.41 -10.26 12.77
CA SER A 315 21.39 -9.18 13.75
C SER A 315 22.71 -9.09 14.55
N PRO A 316 23.30 -7.89 14.68
CA PRO A 316 24.50 -7.69 15.49
C PRO A 316 24.18 -7.88 16.96
N GLU A 317 25.20 -8.29 17.72
CA GLU A 317 25.10 -8.52 19.16
C GLU A 317 24.70 -7.24 19.91
N GLY A 318 23.98 -7.37 21.03
CA GLY A 318 23.56 -6.24 21.86
C GLY A 318 22.06 -5.97 21.80
N THR A 319 21.65 -4.72 21.56
CA THR A 319 20.23 -4.34 21.56
C THR A 319 19.50 -4.78 20.30
N GLN A 320 20.20 -4.93 19.16
CA GLN A 320 19.59 -5.26 17.87
C GLN A 320 19.08 -6.71 17.80
N GLU A 321 19.84 -7.68 18.34
CA GLU A 321 19.38 -9.07 18.48
C GLU A 321 18.10 -9.18 19.34
N LEU A 322 17.97 -8.37 20.41
CA LEU A 322 16.78 -8.33 21.26
C LEU A 322 15.57 -7.75 20.50
N LYS A 323 15.78 -6.68 19.72
CA LYS A 323 14.76 -6.09 18.84
C LYS A 323 14.22 -7.12 17.85
N TRP A 324 15.10 -7.87 17.19
CA TRP A 324 14.73 -8.93 16.25
C TRP A 324 14.01 -10.12 16.90
N THR A 325 14.44 -10.50 18.11
CA THR A 325 13.77 -11.53 18.90
C THR A 325 12.35 -11.08 19.28
N ALA A 326 12.18 -9.84 19.76
CA ALA A 326 10.85 -9.30 20.07
C ALA A 326 9.97 -9.16 18.82
N PHE A 327 10.53 -8.71 17.69
CA PHE A 327 9.82 -8.61 16.42
C PHE A 327 9.26 -9.96 15.98
N THR A 328 10.12 -10.99 15.98
CA THR A 328 9.78 -12.34 15.48
C THR A 328 8.75 -13.05 16.36
N TYR A 329 8.90 -12.98 17.68
CA TYR A 329 8.11 -13.79 18.60
C TYR A 329 6.94 -13.05 19.25
N LEU A 330 6.91 -11.71 19.24
CA LEU A 330 5.79 -10.93 19.81
C LEU A 330 5.01 -10.19 18.72
N LYS A 331 5.68 -9.45 17.82
CA LYS A 331 4.99 -8.59 16.83
C LYS A 331 4.40 -9.40 15.67
N ILE A 332 5.17 -10.30 15.06
CA ILE A 332 4.74 -11.05 13.86
C ILE A 332 3.54 -11.97 14.10
N PRO A 333 3.43 -12.73 15.20
CA PRO A 333 2.22 -13.51 15.48
C PRO A 333 0.95 -12.64 15.52
N GLN A 334 1.03 -11.44 16.10
CA GLN A 334 -0.10 -10.49 16.13
C GLN A 334 -0.41 -9.91 14.74
N VAL A 335 0.61 -9.67 13.91
CA VAL A 335 0.45 -9.27 12.50
C VAL A 335 -0.28 -10.37 11.72
N LEU A 336 0.07 -11.65 11.92
CA LEU A 336 -0.61 -12.78 11.28
C LEU A 336 -2.08 -12.90 11.72
N VAL A 337 -2.39 -12.65 13.00
CA VAL A 337 -3.79 -12.59 13.48
C VAL A 337 -4.58 -11.47 12.79
N LYS A 338 -3.95 -10.31 12.53
CA LYS A 338 -4.60 -9.24 11.76
C LYS A 338 -4.78 -9.62 10.29
N LEU A 339 -3.79 -10.27 9.67
CA LEU A 339 -3.88 -10.77 8.29
C LEU A 339 -4.99 -11.82 8.11
N LYS A 340 -5.22 -12.67 9.12
CA LYS A 340 -6.36 -13.62 9.16
C LYS A 340 -7.72 -12.94 8.97
N LYS A 341 -7.88 -11.66 9.31
CA LYS A 341 -9.14 -10.93 9.11
C LYS A 341 -9.42 -10.56 7.65
N TYR A 342 -8.40 -10.58 6.79
CA TYR A 342 -8.50 -10.23 5.36
C TYR A 342 -8.73 -11.45 4.46
N SER A 343 -8.76 -12.68 4.99
CA SER A 343 -9.14 -13.86 4.22
C SER A 343 -10.66 -13.85 4.01
N HIS A 344 -11.11 -13.38 2.84
CA HIS A 344 -12.50 -13.48 2.40
C HIS A 344 -12.70 -14.76 1.58
N GLY A 345 -13.57 -15.67 2.04
CA GLY A 345 -13.96 -16.91 1.36
C GLY A 345 -13.94 -18.15 2.27
N ASP A 346 -14.39 -19.30 1.75
CA ASP A 346 -14.46 -20.62 2.42
C ASP A 346 -13.08 -21.25 2.73
N LYS A 347 -11.96 -20.55 2.48
CA LYS A 347 -10.60 -21.08 2.70
C LYS A 347 -10.13 -20.78 4.12
N ASP A 348 -9.78 -21.84 4.84
CA ASP A 348 -9.29 -21.77 6.22
C ASP A 348 -7.84 -21.26 6.27
N PHE A 349 -7.65 -20.02 6.77
CA PHE A 349 -6.32 -19.43 6.97
C PHE A 349 -5.44 -20.27 7.91
N THR A 350 -6.02 -21.05 8.83
CA THR A 350 -5.24 -21.90 9.73
C THR A 350 -4.59 -23.08 8.99
N GLU A 351 -5.22 -23.56 7.93
CA GLU A 351 -4.64 -24.59 7.06
C GLU A 351 -3.54 -24.02 6.16
N ASP A 352 -3.70 -22.78 5.69
CA ASP A 352 -2.65 -22.07 4.96
C ASP A 352 -1.39 -21.87 5.83
N VAL A 353 -1.57 -21.53 7.13
CA VAL A 353 -0.48 -21.40 8.11
C VAL A 353 0.17 -22.75 8.40
N ASN A 354 -0.61 -23.82 8.54
CA ASN A 354 -0.10 -25.18 8.69
C ASN A 354 0.79 -25.57 7.50
N CYS A 355 0.31 -25.37 6.28
CA CYS A 355 1.05 -25.63 5.05
C CYS A 355 2.34 -24.78 4.97
N ALA A 356 2.29 -23.51 5.38
CA ALA A 356 3.47 -22.65 5.45
C ALA A 356 4.54 -23.20 6.41
N PHE A 357 4.15 -23.75 7.56
CA PHE A 357 5.09 -24.40 8.50
C PHE A 357 5.69 -25.67 7.89
N GLU A 358 4.92 -26.48 7.16
CA GLU A 358 5.46 -27.64 6.46
C GLU A 358 6.51 -27.26 5.42
N PHE A 359 6.36 -26.11 4.75
CA PHE A 359 7.40 -25.58 3.88
C PHE A 359 8.61 -25.04 4.66
N LEU A 360 8.38 -24.37 5.79
CA LEU A 360 9.46 -23.83 6.64
C LEU A 360 10.35 -24.95 7.19
N LEU A 361 9.77 -26.06 7.64
CA LEU A 361 10.52 -27.22 8.17
C LEU A 361 11.46 -27.84 7.13
N LYS A 362 11.19 -27.67 5.83
CA LYS A 362 12.09 -28.12 4.75
C LYS A 362 13.34 -27.23 4.59
N LEU A 363 13.38 -26.06 5.22
CA LEU A 363 14.51 -25.13 5.17
C LEU A 363 15.50 -25.38 6.32
N THR A 364 15.95 -26.63 6.49
CA THR A 364 16.80 -27.04 7.62
C THR A 364 18.05 -26.17 7.81
N PRO A 365 18.82 -25.74 6.78
CA PRO A 365 20.02 -24.94 7.00
C PRO A 365 19.74 -23.55 7.58
N LEU A 366 18.55 -22.99 7.30
CA LEU A 366 18.12 -21.72 7.88
C LEU A 366 17.76 -21.91 9.37
N LEU A 367 17.00 -22.95 9.67
CA LEU A 367 16.56 -23.26 11.03
C LEU A 367 17.73 -23.64 11.93
N ASP A 368 18.67 -24.45 11.44
CA ASP A 368 19.85 -24.86 12.21
C ASP A 368 20.76 -23.67 12.55
N LYS A 369 20.93 -22.72 11.62
CA LYS A 369 21.65 -21.47 11.89
C LYS A 369 20.95 -20.60 12.92
N ALA A 370 19.62 -20.51 12.87
CA ALA A 370 18.85 -19.77 13.87
C ALA A 370 18.96 -20.43 15.26
N ASP A 371 18.84 -21.75 15.33
CA ASP A 371 18.95 -22.51 16.57
C ASP A 371 20.35 -22.40 17.18
N GLN A 372 21.40 -22.40 16.35
CA GLN A 372 22.78 -22.13 16.79
C GLN A 372 22.93 -20.70 17.33
N ARG A 373 22.36 -19.69 16.66
CA ARG A 373 22.46 -18.28 17.05
C ARG A 373 21.74 -18.00 18.38
N CYS A 374 20.55 -18.56 18.56
CA CYS A 374 19.71 -18.35 19.76
C CYS A 374 19.95 -19.39 20.86
N ASN A 375 20.72 -20.45 20.58
CA ASN A 375 20.97 -21.59 21.45
C ASN A 375 19.69 -22.23 22.00
N CYS A 376 18.68 -22.36 21.14
CA CYS A 376 17.37 -22.90 21.51
C CYS A 376 16.62 -23.42 20.27
N ASP A 377 15.51 -24.13 20.48
CA ASP A 377 14.59 -24.52 19.39
C ASP A 377 13.70 -23.34 18.99
N CYS A 378 14.19 -22.55 18.04
CA CYS A 378 13.55 -21.32 17.62
C CYS A 378 12.18 -21.58 16.99
N THR A 379 12.03 -22.70 16.27
CA THR A 379 10.78 -23.10 15.62
C THR A 379 9.72 -23.50 16.65
N ASN A 380 10.08 -24.23 17.70
CA ASN A 380 9.13 -24.63 18.75
C ASN A 380 8.52 -23.42 19.47
N PHE A 381 9.31 -22.40 19.81
CA PHE A 381 8.78 -21.17 20.40
C PHE A 381 7.81 -20.43 19.47
N LEU A 382 8.10 -20.42 18.16
CA LEU A 382 7.21 -19.80 17.17
C LEU A 382 5.89 -20.58 17.03
N LEU A 383 5.96 -21.91 16.97
CA LEU A 383 4.79 -22.80 16.93
C LEU A 383 3.89 -22.60 18.16
N GLN A 384 4.49 -22.49 19.35
CA GLN A 384 3.77 -22.26 20.60
C GLN A 384 3.00 -20.94 20.59
N GLU A 385 3.64 -19.84 20.15
CA GLU A 385 2.97 -18.54 20.11
C GLU A 385 1.89 -18.52 19.02
N CYS A 386 2.12 -19.13 17.85
CA CYS A 386 1.09 -19.27 16.83
C CYS A 386 -0.13 -20.09 17.32
N ASN A 387 0.09 -21.17 18.08
CA ASN A 387 -1.00 -21.95 18.68
C ASN A 387 -1.78 -21.12 19.71
N LYS A 388 -1.07 -20.43 20.62
CA LYS A 388 -1.67 -19.53 21.63
C LYS A 388 -2.55 -18.43 21.01
N GLN A 389 -2.19 -17.94 19.83
CA GLN A 389 -2.92 -16.90 19.10
C GLN A 389 -4.05 -17.46 18.19
N GLY A 390 -4.31 -18.77 18.20
CA GLY A 390 -5.36 -19.40 17.39
C GLY A 390 -5.08 -19.41 15.88
N LEU A 391 -3.79 -19.44 15.51
CA LEU A 391 -3.34 -19.56 14.12
C LEU A 391 -3.15 -21.03 13.67
N LEU A 392 -3.10 -21.97 14.62
CA LEU A 392 -3.00 -23.40 14.39
C LEU A 392 -4.05 -24.14 15.23
N SER A 393 -4.43 -25.35 14.79
CA SER A 393 -5.16 -26.30 15.62
C SER A 393 -4.19 -27.09 16.51
N GLU A 394 -4.66 -27.59 17.65
CA GLU A 394 -3.86 -28.43 18.56
C GLU A 394 -3.30 -29.68 17.86
N ALA A 395 -4.06 -30.28 16.95
CA ALA A 395 -3.62 -31.45 16.18
C ALA A 395 -2.45 -31.09 15.22
N ASN A 396 -2.57 -29.97 14.50
CA ASN A 396 -1.51 -29.50 13.59
C ASN A 396 -0.26 -29.09 14.38
N PHE A 397 -0.43 -28.41 15.53
CA PHE A 397 0.67 -28.06 16.42
C PHE A 397 1.46 -29.31 16.88
N ALA A 398 0.78 -30.33 17.41
CA ALA A 398 1.43 -31.55 17.86
C ALA A 398 2.18 -32.28 16.73
N ASN A 399 1.60 -32.32 15.53
CA ASN A 399 2.23 -32.91 14.35
C ASN A 399 3.51 -32.17 13.93
N LEU A 400 3.46 -30.84 13.83
CA LEU A 400 4.60 -30.01 13.42
C LEU A 400 5.75 -30.09 14.43
N VAL A 401 5.45 -30.11 15.74
CA VAL A 401 6.46 -30.30 16.80
C VAL A 401 7.13 -31.67 16.67
N ALA A 402 6.34 -32.73 16.43
CA ALA A 402 6.88 -34.08 16.23
C ALA A 402 7.82 -34.14 15.00
N LYS A 403 7.42 -33.54 13.87
CA LYS A 403 8.24 -33.43 12.66
C LYS A 403 9.56 -32.69 12.94
N ARG A 404 9.51 -31.52 13.58
CA ARG A 404 10.72 -30.74 13.92
C ARG A 404 11.67 -31.54 14.82
N THR A 405 11.12 -32.26 15.80
CA THR A 405 11.92 -33.06 16.74
C THR A 405 12.64 -34.20 16.04
N ALA A 406 12.01 -34.83 15.03
CA ALA A 406 12.61 -35.92 14.27
C ALA A 406 13.76 -35.44 13.35
N ASP A 407 13.64 -34.25 12.76
CA ASP A 407 14.62 -33.70 11.81
C ASP A 407 15.78 -32.93 12.46
N ARG A 408 15.72 -32.67 13.77
CA ARG A 408 16.69 -31.81 14.47
C ARG A 408 17.98 -32.54 14.82
N ASP A 409 19.13 -31.87 14.60
CA ASP A 409 20.43 -32.34 15.09
C ASP A 409 20.50 -32.27 16.63
N PRO A 410 20.82 -33.38 17.33
CA PRO A 410 20.96 -33.40 18.79
C PRO A 410 22.12 -32.55 19.35
N GLN A 411 23.03 -32.01 18.54
CA GLN A 411 24.18 -31.22 19.01
C GLN A 411 23.86 -29.73 19.30
N LEU A 412 23.18 -29.44 20.41
CA LEU A 412 22.94 -28.05 20.87
C LEU A 412 23.28 -27.82 22.36
N LYS A 413 24.36 -28.41 22.86
CA LYS A 413 24.88 -28.10 24.21
C LYS A 413 26.29 -27.53 24.14
N SER A 414 26.39 -26.26 23.76
CA SER A 414 27.51 -25.43 24.19
C SER A 414 27.20 -24.95 25.62
N SER A 415 28.02 -25.35 26.58
CA SER A 415 27.92 -24.96 28.00
C SER A 415 28.61 -23.62 28.31
N GLU A 416 28.94 -22.82 27.30
CA GLU A 416 29.64 -21.54 27.49
C GLU A 416 28.69 -20.37 27.20
N ASN A 417 28.43 -19.57 28.25
CA ASN A 417 27.78 -18.25 28.27
C ASN A 417 26.25 -18.17 28.16
N ALA A 418 25.54 -18.71 29.15
CA ALA A 418 24.09 -18.56 29.32
C ALA A 418 23.60 -17.12 29.62
N ASN A 419 24.50 -16.16 29.90
CA ASN A 419 24.13 -14.80 30.33
C ASN A 419 24.06 -13.75 29.19
N ILE A 420 24.43 -14.08 27.95
CA ILE A 420 24.58 -13.08 26.87
C ILE A 420 24.16 -13.64 25.49
N GLN A 421 22.99 -14.29 25.38
CA GLN A 421 22.48 -14.75 24.08
C GLN A 421 21.00 -14.39 23.88
N PRO A 422 20.56 -14.09 22.63
CA PRO A 422 19.17 -13.77 22.33
C PRO A 422 18.32 -15.03 22.48
N ASN A 423 17.66 -15.18 23.63
CA ASN A 423 16.82 -16.33 23.93
C ASN A 423 15.32 -15.95 23.78
N PRO A 424 14.59 -16.52 22.82
CA PRO A 424 13.15 -16.33 22.65
C PRO A 424 12.35 -16.57 23.95
N GLY A 425 12.77 -17.52 24.78
CA GLY A 425 12.15 -17.78 26.07
C GLY A 425 12.25 -16.60 27.06
N LEU A 426 13.33 -15.80 27.00
CA LEU A 426 13.47 -14.60 27.83
C LEU A 426 12.57 -13.46 27.34
N ILE A 427 12.47 -13.23 26.03
CA ILE A 427 11.62 -12.16 25.51
C ILE A 427 10.13 -12.43 25.77
N LEU A 428 9.70 -13.69 25.64
CA LEU A 428 8.33 -14.09 25.92
C LEU A 428 7.95 -13.93 27.40
N ARG A 429 8.92 -14.08 28.32
CA ARG A 429 8.75 -13.79 29.76
C ARG A 429 8.79 -12.29 30.08
N ALA A 430 9.43 -11.49 29.23
CA ALA A 430 9.48 -10.04 29.41
C ALA A 430 8.12 -9.38 29.16
N GLU A 431 7.29 -9.86 28.22
CA GLU A 431 5.96 -9.32 27.94
C GLU A 431 5.04 -9.18 29.18
N PRO A 432 4.79 -10.24 29.98
CA PRO A 432 3.98 -10.12 31.19
C PRO A 432 4.67 -9.25 32.25
N THR A 433 6.00 -9.25 32.29
CA THR A 433 6.80 -8.44 33.23
C THR A 433 6.63 -6.95 32.96
N VAL A 434 6.68 -6.51 31.69
CA VAL A 434 6.35 -5.12 31.28
C VAL A 434 4.96 -4.74 31.77
N THR A 435 3.98 -5.63 31.61
CA THR A 435 2.60 -5.38 32.04
C THR A 435 2.47 -5.26 33.55
N ASN A 436 3.23 -6.06 34.31
CA ASN A 436 3.25 -5.99 35.77
C ASN A 436 3.95 -4.73 36.28
N ILE A 437 5.08 -4.34 35.67
CA ILE A 437 5.79 -3.11 36.02
C ILE A 437 4.90 -1.89 35.77
N LEU A 438 4.20 -1.84 34.63
CA LEU A 438 3.23 -0.77 34.35
C LEU A 438 2.20 -0.63 35.48
N LYS A 439 1.63 -1.75 35.95
CA LYS A 439 0.68 -1.77 37.07
C LYS A 439 1.32 -1.34 38.40
N THR A 440 2.57 -1.73 38.67
CA THR A 440 3.28 -1.30 39.88
C THR A 440 3.57 0.20 39.85
N MET A 441 3.89 0.75 38.68
CA MET A 441 4.12 2.19 38.50
C MET A 441 2.82 3.02 38.50
N ASP A 442 1.64 2.39 38.41
CA ASP A 442 0.35 3.05 38.65
C ASP A 442 0.06 3.27 40.15
N ALA A 443 0.78 2.60 41.04
CA ALA A 443 0.63 2.80 42.47
C ALA A 443 1.22 4.15 42.93
N ASP A 444 0.58 4.75 43.93
CA ASP A 444 0.97 6.03 44.52
C ASP A 444 2.46 6.05 44.93
N HIS A 445 3.27 6.83 44.20
CA HIS A 445 4.73 6.92 44.34
C HIS A 445 5.17 7.36 45.74
N SER A 446 4.28 8.06 46.47
CA SER A 446 4.54 8.53 47.84
C SER A 446 4.55 7.40 48.87
N LYS A 447 3.90 6.27 48.60
CA LYS A 447 3.71 5.19 49.58
C LYS A 447 4.90 4.25 49.73
N SER A 448 5.77 4.12 48.72
CA SER A 448 6.91 3.17 48.76
C SER A 448 8.10 3.53 47.84
N PRO A 449 8.72 4.72 47.97
CA PRO A 449 9.79 5.17 47.08
C PRO A 449 11.04 4.25 47.07
N GLU A 450 11.35 3.60 48.19
CA GLU A 450 12.45 2.62 48.29
C GLU A 450 12.18 1.34 47.48
N GLY A 451 10.92 0.89 47.43
CA GLY A 451 10.51 -0.26 46.62
C GLY A 451 10.62 0.02 45.12
N LEU A 452 10.17 1.21 44.68
CA LEU A 452 10.34 1.65 43.29
C LEU A 452 11.82 1.76 42.91
N LEU A 453 12.68 2.30 43.79
CA LEU A 453 14.11 2.40 43.55
C LEU A 453 14.74 1.01 43.37
N GLY A 454 14.34 0.03 44.19
CA GLY A 454 14.79 -1.36 44.04
C GLY A 454 14.41 -1.97 42.69
N VAL A 455 13.15 -1.80 42.25
CA VAL A 455 12.68 -2.29 40.94
C VAL A 455 13.48 -1.67 39.79
N LEU A 456 13.64 -0.34 39.78
CA LEU A 456 14.40 0.34 38.73
C LEU A 456 15.88 -0.02 38.75
N GLY A 457 16.49 -0.10 39.93
CA GLY A 457 17.88 -0.53 40.07
C GLY A 457 18.13 -1.93 39.51
N HIS A 458 17.22 -2.88 39.78
CA HIS A 458 17.28 -4.22 39.17
C HIS A 458 17.07 -4.21 37.65
N MET A 459 16.30 -3.27 37.10
CA MET A 459 16.16 -3.14 35.65
C MET A 459 17.44 -2.66 34.96
N LEU A 460 18.25 -1.83 35.61
CA LEU A 460 19.54 -1.37 35.05
C LEU A 460 20.62 -2.48 35.05
N SER A 461 20.38 -3.60 35.73
CA SER A 461 21.34 -4.71 35.79
C SER A 461 21.36 -5.50 34.48
N GLY A 462 22.54 -5.61 33.88
CA GLY A 462 22.77 -6.39 32.66
C GLY A 462 21.95 -5.89 31.47
N LYS A 463 21.44 -6.82 30.64
CA LYS A 463 20.58 -6.53 29.48
C LYS A 463 19.07 -6.44 29.82
N SER A 464 18.72 -6.38 31.12
CA SER A 464 17.31 -6.45 31.57
C SER A 464 16.45 -5.29 31.04
N LEU A 465 16.99 -4.06 31.10
CA LEU A 465 16.33 -2.88 30.55
C LEU A 465 16.04 -3.04 29.05
N ASP A 466 17.06 -3.38 28.25
CA ASP A 466 16.91 -3.54 26.80
C ASP A 466 15.92 -4.63 26.43
N LEU A 467 15.89 -5.74 27.18
CA LEU A 467 14.94 -6.83 27.00
C LEU A 467 13.49 -6.35 27.22
N LEU A 468 13.25 -5.61 28.31
CA LEU A 468 11.93 -5.07 28.63
C LEU A 468 11.49 -4.01 27.62
N LEU A 469 12.40 -3.13 27.20
CA LEU A 469 12.12 -2.12 26.18
C LEU A 469 11.80 -2.75 24.83
N ALA A 470 12.53 -3.79 24.41
CA ALA A 470 12.27 -4.50 23.16
C ALA A 470 10.89 -5.18 23.17
N ALA A 471 10.53 -5.83 24.29
CA ALA A 471 9.20 -6.43 24.46
C ALA A 471 8.09 -5.37 24.48
N ALA A 472 8.30 -4.24 25.17
CA ALA A 472 7.35 -3.13 25.19
C ALA A 472 7.18 -2.49 23.80
N ALA A 473 8.26 -2.37 23.03
CA ALA A 473 8.25 -1.85 21.66
C ALA A 473 7.44 -2.77 20.73
N ALA A 474 7.74 -4.07 20.71
CA ALA A 474 7.08 -5.04 19.85
C ALA A 474 5.57 -5.21 20.14
N THR A 475 5.16 -4.96 21.39
CA THR A 475 3.76 -5.08 21.85
C THR A 475 2.99 -3.75 21.86
N GLY A 476 3.59 -2.66 21.40
CA GLY A 476 2.95 -1.33 21.35
C GLY A 476 2.73 -0.67 22.71
N LYS A 477 3.39 -1.16 23.78
CA LYS A 477 3.29 -0.64 25.15
C LYS A 477 4.38 0.37 25.51
N LEU A 478 5.37 0.58 24.64
CA LEU A 478 6.55 1.41 24.91
C LEU A 478 6.19 2.87 25.24
N LYS A 479 5.25 3.50 24.54
CA LYS A 479 4.82 4.88 24.82
C LYS A 479 4.23 5.02 26.23
N SER A 480 3.37 4.06 26.62
CA SER A 480 2.82 4.01 27.98
C SER A 480 3.92 3.78 29.02
N PHE A 481 4.91 2.94 28.71
CA PHE A 481 6.06 2.66 29.56
C PHE A 481 6.94 3.91 29.76
N ALA A 482 7.29 4.61 28.68
CA ALA A 482 8.02 5.88 28.72
C ALA A 482 7.27 6.95 29.52
N ARG A 483 5.94 7.06 29.35
CA ARG A 483 5.10 8.00 30.11
C ARG A 483 5.18 7.76 31.62
N LYS A 484 5.30 6.49 32.07
CA LYS A 484 5.49 6.20 33.50
C LYS A 484 6.84 6.69 34.03
N PHE A 485 7.91 6.63 33.24
CA PHE A 485 9.19 7.23 33.63
C PHE A 485 9.14 8.75 33.65
N ILE A 486 8.43 9.39 32.73
CA ILE A 486 8.23 10.85 32.73
C ILE A 486 7.52 11.28 34.02
N ASN A 487 6.39 10.63 34.35
CA ASN A 487 5.62 10.95 35.55
C ASN A 487 6.44 10.73 36.83
N LEU A 488 7.26 9.68 36.88
CA LEU A 488 8.16 9.43 38.01
C LEU A 488 9.26 10.49 38.11
N ASN A 489 9.85 10.90 36.98
CA ASN A 489 10.87 11.94 36.95
C ASN A 489 10.29 13.27 37.43
N GLU A 490 9.09 13.63 36.97
CA GLU A 490 8.39 14.84 37.40
C GLU A 490 8.03 14.78 38.89
N PHE A 491 7.55 13.64 39.40
CA PHE A 491 7.26 13.49 40.83
C PHE A 491 8.48 13.81 41.72
N THR A 492 9.70 13.49 41.26
CA THR A 492 10.92 13.73 42.04
C THR A 492 11.38 15.20 42.08
N THR A 493 10.71 16.11 41.36
CA THR A 493 11.02 17.55 41.34
C THR A 493 10.43 18.31 42.56
N HIS A 494 9.39 17.78 43.21
CA HIS A 494 8.56 18.51 44.19
C HIS A 494 8.87 18.29 45.69
N GLY A 495 10.07 17.84 46.08
CA GLY A 495 10.40 17.55 47.49
C GLY A 495 10.81 18.77 48.34
N SER A 496 10.17 19.00 49.50
CA SER A 496 10.57 19.99 50.53
C SER A 496 10.41 19.44 51.96
N GLY A 497 11.48 19.50 52.77
CA GLY A 497 11.44 19.14 54.20
C GLY A 497 11.66 17.65 54.54
N GLU A 498 12.40 16.92 53.70
CA GLU A 498 12.57 15.46 53.81
C GLU A 498 13.79 15.02 54.66
N SER A 499 13.74 13.79 55.18
CA SER A 499 14.89 13.16 55.84
C SER A 499 16.05 12.92 54.85
N THR A 500 17.29 12.83 55.35
CA THR A 500 18.49 12.56 54.53
C THR A 500 18.35 11.30 53.66
N LYS A 501 17.72 10.24 54.18
CA LYS A 501 17.51 8.98 53.45
C LYS A 501 16.51 9.15 52.32
N THR A 502 15.37 9.80 52.59
CA THR A 502 14.31 10.05 51.60
C THR A 502 14.81 10.93 50.46
N ALA A 503 15.58 11.98 50.77
CA ALA A 503 16.16 12.84 49.74
C ALA A 503 17.19 12.11 48.86
N SER A 504 17.96 11.17 49.42
CA SER A 504 18.87 10.31 48.64
C SER A 504 18.12 9.39 47.69
N VAL A 505 17.01 8.79 48.15
CA VAL A 505 16.16 7.91 47.30
C VAL A 505 15.54 8.72 46.16
N ARG A 506 15.00 9.92 46.45
CA ARG A 506 14.44 10.83 45.44
C ARG A 506 15.48 11.24 44.39
N ALA A 507 16.70 11.56 44.81
CA ALA A 507 17.80 11.89 43.90
C ALA A 507 18.13 10.73 42.95
N LEU A 508 18.19 9.49 43.47
CA LEU A 508 18.46 8.31 42.65
C LEU A 508 17.29 7.96 41.72
N LEU A 509 16.04 8.12 42.17
CA LEU A 509 14.86 7.94 41.31
C LEU A 509 14.84 8.95 40.15
N PHE A 510 15.16 10.22 40.43
CA PHE A 510 15.33 11.24 39.38
C PHE A 510 16.41 10.81 38.39
N ASP A 511 17.59 10.45 38.88
CA ASP A 511 18.73 10.12 38.03
C ASP A 511 18.46 8.90 37.14
N ILE A 512 17.96 7.81 37.72
CA ILE A 512 17.67 6.57 36.99
C ILE A 512 16.57 6.80 35.95
N SER A 513 15.46 7.46 36.32
CA SER A 513 14.38 7.74 35.37
C SER A 513 14.84 8.64 34.22
N PHE A 514 15.70 9.64 34.50
CA PHE A 514 16.29 10.51 33.49
C PHE A 514 17.19 9.74 32.51
N LEU A 515 18.08 8.89 33.01
CA LEU A 515 18.95 8.04 32.18
C LEU A 515 18.14 7.07 31.32
N MET A 516 17.13 6.40 31.90
CA MET A 516 16.27 5.47 31.17
C MET A 516 15.51 6.19 30.04
N LEU A 517 15.01 7.41 30.28
CA LEU A 517 14.33 8.20 29.25
C LEU A 517 15.29 8.62 28.12
N CYS A 518 16.51 9.06 28.44
CA CYS A 518 17.54 9.34 27.43
C CYS A 518 17.86 8.09 26.59
N HIS A 519 18.02 6.94 27.25
CA HIS A 519 18.28 5.66 26.58
C HIS A 519 17.13 5.23 25.66
N VAL A 520 15.88 5.39 26.11
CA VAL A 520 14.69 5.13 25.29
C VAL A 520 14.65 6.04 24.06
N ALA A 521 14.92 7.35 24.24
CA ALA A 521 14.94 8.32 23.15
C ALA A 521 15.97 7.95 22.07
N GLN A 522 17.20 7.63 22.47
CA GLN A 522 18.28 7.26 21.54
C GLN A 522 18.05 5.90 20.88
N THR A 523 17.48 4.93 21.60
CA THR A 523 17.32 3.56 21.09
C THR A 523 16.10 3.40 20.18
N TYR A 524 15.02 4.15 20.43
CA TYR A 524 13.71 3.96 19.78
C TYR A 524 13.14 5.21 19.11
N GLY A 525 13.75 6.38 19.32
CA GLY A 525 13.30 7.67 18.79
C GLY A 525 12.61 8.55 19.84
N SER A 526 12.75 9.87 19.70
CA SER A 526 12.18 10.87 20.61
C SER A 526 10.64 10.92 20.54
N GLU A 527 10.04 10.49 19.44
CA GLU A 527 8.58 10.45 19.24
C GLU A 527 7.86 9.52 20.23
N VAL A 528 8.57 8.55 20.81
CA VAL A 528 8.04 7.64 21.83
C VAL A 528 7.78 8.38 23.15
N ILE A 529 8.55 9.44 23.42
CA ILE A 529 8.50 10.21 24.65
C ILE A 529 7.50 11.37 24.49
N LEU A 530 7.57 12.08 23.35
CA LEU A 530 6.79 13.29 23.12
C LEU A 530 5.27 13.03 23.13
N SER A 531 4.55 13.87 23.87
CA SER A 531 3.09 13.90 23.87
C SER A 531 2.55 14.48 22.55
N GLU A 532 1.41 13.98 22.07
CA GLU A 532 0.70 14.65 20.98
C GLU A 532 -0.01 15.87 21.60
N SER A 533 0.44 17.07 21.21
CA SER A 533 -0.03 18.40 21.64
C SER A 533 -1.26 18.39 22.56
N SER A 534 -1.05 18.30 23.88
CA SER A 534 -2.11 18.49 24.85
C SER A 534 -2.40 19.98 24.98
N THR A 535 -3.64 20.37 24.73
CA THR A 535 -4.13 21.73 24.96
C THR A 535 -4.26 21.97 26.46
N GLY A 536 -3.24 22.53 27.11
CA GLY A 536 -3.38 23.24 28.39
C GLY A 536 -2.77 22.61 29.66
N GLU A 537 -2.02 21.50 29.60
CA GLU A 537 -1.21 21.02 30.74
C GLU A 537 0.23 21.53 30.66
N GLU A 538 0.86 21.82 31.80
CA GLU A 538 2.29 22.15 31.86
C GLU A 538 3.12 20.99 31.30
N VAL A 539 4.00 21.28 30.34
CA VAL A 539 4.85 20.27 29.70
C VAL A 539 5.87 19.75 30.72
N PRO A 540 6.01 18.43 30.92
CA PRO A 540 6.96 17.87 31.88
C PRO A 540 8.39 18.36 31.65
N PHE A 541 9.17 18.46 32.72
CA PHE A 541 10.56 18.93 32.70
C PHE A 541 11.39 18.18 31.63
N PHE A 542 11.32 16.85 31.63
CA PHE A 542 12.13 16.03 30.71
C PHE A 542 11.76 16.25 29.24
N GLU A 543 10.46 16.38 28.92
CA GLU A 543 10.02 16.65 27.53
C GLU A 543 10.58 18.00 27.05
N THR A 544 10.52 19.02 27.91
CA THR A 544 11.06 20.36 27.62
C THR A 544 12.58 20.31 27.45
N TRP A 545 13.30 19.63 28.34
CA TRP A 545 14.75 19.48 28.26
C TRP A 545 15.17 18.71 27.00
N MET A 546 14.51 17.60 26.67
CA MET A 546 14.84 16.80 25.49
C MET A 546 14.64 17.61 24.19
N GLN A 547 13.50 18.31 24.06
CA GLN A 547 13.22 19.14 22.88
C GLN A 547 14.24 20.27 22.69
N THR A 548 14.78 20.82 23.77
CA THR A 548 15.66 22.01 23.69
C THR A 548 17.15 21.68 23.78
N CYS A 549 17.51 20.59 24.47
CA CYS A 549 18.89 20.32 24.89
C CYS A 549 19.47 19.00 24.37
N MET A 550 18.65 17.99 24.04
CA MET A 550 19.16 16.67 23.65
C MET A 550 19.57 16.64 22.16
N PRO A 551 20.82 16.25 21.83
CA PRO A 551 21.25 16.07 20.45
C PRO A 551 20.52 14.87 19.83
N GLU A 552 19.90 15.07 18.68
CA GLU A 552 19.20 14.03 17.91
C GLU A 552 19.71 14.05 16.46
N GLU A 553 19.64 12.91 15.78
CA GLU A 553 20.02 12.79 14.37
C GLU A 553 19.14 13.72 13.52
N GLY A 554 19.76 14.60 12.73
CA GLY A 554 19.07 15.63 11.93
C GLY A 554 18.64 16.90 12.69
N LYS A 555 18.83 16.98 14.01
CA LYS A 555 18.52 18.16 14.82
C LYS A 555 19.77 18.99 15.11
N ILE A 556 19.78 20.25 14.67
CA ILE A 556 20.84 21.20 15.01
C ILE A 556 20.41 21.96 16.27
N LEU A 557 21.14 21.75 17.36
CA LEU A 557 20.93 22.50 18.59
C LEU A 557 21.65 23.85 18.54
N ASN A 558 20.98 24.90 19.00
CA ASN A 558 21.60 26.20 19.21
C ASN A 558 22.15 26.29 20.65
N PRO A 559 23.48 26.31 20.86
CA PRO A 559 24.05 26.41 22.21
C PRO A 559 23.75 27.75 22.91
N ASP A 560 23.31 28.77 22.16
CA ASP A 560 22.84 30.07 22.68
C ASP A 560 21.33 30.11 22.97
N HIS A 561 20.61 28.99 22.81
CA HIS A 561 19.17 28.96 23.07
C HIS A 561 18.86 29.41 24.52
N PRO A 562 17.82 30.22 24.76
CA PRO A 562 17.50 30.75 26.10
C PRO A 562 17.33 29.68 27.20
N CYS A 563 17.00 28.43 26.84
CA CYS A 563 16.95 27.30 27.77
C CYS A 563 18.30 27.01 28.46
N PHE A 564 19.42 27.41 27.85
CA PHE A 564 20.78 27.28 28.38
C PHE A 564 21.24 28.52 29.16
N ARG A 565 20.37 29.51 29.37
CA ARG A 565 20.64 30.71 30.17
C ARG A 565 19.69 30.81 31.38
N PRO A 566 19.84 29.93 32.39
CA PRO A 566 19.10 30.06 33.63
C PRO A 566 19.58 31.25 34.46
N ASP A 567 18.87 31.53 35.55
CA ASP A 567 19.16 32.58 36.54
C ASP A 567 20.65 32.58 36.95
N SER A 568 21.34 33.72 36.74
CA SER A 568 22.77 33.94 37.06
C SER A 568 23.12 33.52 38.47
N THR A 569 22.22 33.77 39.43
CA THR A 569 22.44 33.43 40.84
C THR A 569 22.54 31.92 41.06
N LYS A 570 21.78 31.12 40.30
CA LYS A 570 21.82 29.66 40.36
C LYS A 570 23.08 29.11 39.70
N VAL A 571 23.50 29.70 38.58
CA VAL A 571 24.75 29.32 37.88
C VAL A 571 25.96 29.57 38.77
N GLU A 572 26.08 30.78 39.34
CA GLU A 572 27.16 31.14 40.28
C GLU A 572 27.21 30.18 41.48
N SER A 573 26.04 29.84 42.04
CA SER A 573 25.95 28.89 43.15
C SER A 573 26.43 27.48 42.77
N LEU A 574 26.12 27.03 41.55
CA LEU A 574 26.52 25.71 41.04
C LEU A 574 28.02 25.68 40.74
N VAL A 575 28.57 26.71 40.10
CA VAL A 575 30.00 26.83 39.82
C VAL A 575 30.80 26.88 41.13
N ALA A 576 30.35 27.67 42.11
CA ALA A 576 30.97 27.73 43.43
C ALA A 576 30.94 26.36 44.14
N LEU A 577 29.82 25.62 44.03
CA LEU A 577 29.69 24.28 44.59
C LEU A 577 30.64 23.28 43.93
N LEU A 578 30.72 23.27 42.60
CA LEU A 578 31.57 22.37 41.83
C LEU A 578 33.07 22.61 42.08
N ASN A 579 33.47 23.87 42.28
CA ASN A 579 34.85 24.27 42.49
C ASN A 579 35.33 24.11 43.95
N ASN A 580 34.48 24.49 44.93
CA ASN A 580 34.89 24.60 46.34
C ASN A 580 34.57 23.37 47.20
N SER A 581 33.58 22.54 46.82
CA SER A 581 33.18 21.40 47.65
C SER A 581 34.03 20.15 47.41
N SER A 582 34.30 19.39 48.47
CA SER A 582 34.89 18.05 48.35
C SER A 582 33.86 17.02 47.89
N GLU A 583 32.56 17.22 48.20
CA GLU A 583 31.44 16.38 47.74
C GLU A 583 30.11 17.17 47.68
N MET A 584 29.27 16.85 46.69
CA MET A 584 27.91 17.39 46.53
C MET A 584 26.90 16.67 47.46
N LYS A 585 26.16 17.42 48.29
CA LYS A 585 25.15 16.87 49.22
C LYS A 585 23.80 16.68 48.53
N LEU A 586 23.24 15.46 48.59
CA LEU A 586 21.97 15.11 47.91
C LEU A 586 20.71 15.80 48.47
N VAL A 587 20.74 16.25 49.73
CA VAL A 587 19.54 16.66 50.49
C VAL A 587 19.01 18.05 50.11
N GLN A 588 19.89 18.95 49.64
CA GLN A 588 19.56 20.37 49.42
C GLN A 588 19.40 20.73 47.93
N MET A 589 19.63 19.76 47.02
CA MET A 589 19.69 20.03 45.59
C MET A 589 18.33 19.81 44.91
N LYS A 590 17.93 20.75 44.07
CA LYS A 590 16.88 20.56 43.07
C LYS A 590 17.50 20.10 41.76
N TRP A 591 17.46 18.80 41.48
CA TRP A 591 18.19 18.19 40.38
C TRP A 591 17.77 18.66 38.99
N HIS A 592 16.47 18.93 38.76
CA HIS A 592 15.98 19.50 37.51
C HIS A 592 16.56 20.91 37.24
N GLU A 593 16.63 21.78 38.27
CA GLU A 593 17.25 23.11 38.12
C GLU A 593 18.76 23.00 37.88
N ALA A 594 19.43 22.03 38.52
CA ALA A 594 20.85 21.76 38.30
C ALA A 594 21.12 21.26 36.87
N CYS A 595 20.26 20.40 36.31
CA CYS A 595 20.36 19.92 34.93
C CYS A 595 20.18 21.03 33.89
N LEU A 596 19.35 22.04 34.17
CA LEU A 596 19.23 23.23 33.31
C LEU A 596 20.47 24.14 33.44
N SER A 597 20.96 24.31 34.67
CA SER A 597 22.05 25.24 35.00
C SER A 597 23.45 24.74 34.65
N ILE A 598 23.62 23.44 34.47
CA ILE A 598 24.94 22.84 34.18
C ILE A 598 25.52 23.32 32.85
N SER A 599 24.69 23.64 31.86
CA SER A 599 25.13 24.14 30.55
C SER A 599 25.89 25.47 30.69
N ALA A 600 25.28 26.47 31.34
CA ALA A 600 25.90 27.76 31.64
C ALA A 600 27.12 27.62 32.57
N ALA A 601 27.04 26.74 33.58
CA ALA A 601 28.17 26.47 34.47
C ALA A 601 29.38 25.90 33.71
N ILE A 602 29.16 24.96 32.78
CA ILE A 602 30.20 24.39 31.92
C ILE A 602 30.80 25.46 31.01
N LEU A 603 29.99 26.35 30.44
CA LEU A 603 30.48 27.48 29.65
C LEU A 603 31.42 28.39 30.48
N GLU A 604 31.04 28.75 31.71
CA GLU A 604 31.89 29.56 32.59
C GLU A 604 33.20 28.84 32.96
N ILE A 605 33.13 27.54 33.28
CA ILE A 605 34.30 26.71 33.60
C ILE A 605 35.22 26.60 32.37
N LEU A 606 34.67 26.39 31.17
CA LEU A 606 35.43 26.30 29.93
C LEU A 606 36.10 27.64 29.61
N ASN A 607 35.39 28.77 29.73
CA ASN A 607 35.96 30.11 29.57
C ASN A 607 37.09 30.38 30.57
N ALA A 608 36.93 29.97 31.84
CA ALA A 608 37.97 30.10 32.85
C ALA A 608 39.21 29.25 32.51
N TRP A 609 39.02 28.05 31.94
CA TRP A 609 40.12 27.21 31.49
C TRP A 609 40.79 27.74 30.21
N GLU A 610 40.02 28.31 29.29
CA GLU A 610 40.51 28.97 28.08
C GLU A 610 41.42 30.14 28.40
N ASN A 611 41.02 30.96 29.37
CA ASN A 611 41.77 32.12 29.84
C ASN A 611 42.88 31.78 30.86
N GLY A 612 43.12 30.51 31.17
CA GLY A 612 44.20 30.07 32.07
C GLY A 612 43.95 30.31 33.56
N VAL A 613 42.72 30.60 33.96
CA VAL A 613 42.31 30.77 35.37
C VAL A 613 42.23 29.42 36.10
N LEU A 614 41.80 28.37 35.39
CA LEU A 614 41.74 27.00 35.91
C LEU A 614 42.82 26.12 35.27
N ALA A 615 43.47 25.28 36.10
CA ALA A 615 44.41 24.26 35.63
C ALA A 615 43.68 22.97 35.26
N PHE A 616 44.33 22.12 34.46
CA PHE A 616 43.78 20.82 34.03
C PHE A 616 43.32 19.92 35.20
N GLU A 617 44.08 19.89 36.29
CA GLU A 617 43.74 19.12 37.50
C GLU A 617 42.45 19.63 38.18
N SER A 618 42.23 20.95 38.17
CA SER A 618 41.01 21.57 38.69
C SER A 618 39.80 21.18 37.84
N ILE A 619 39.95 21.14 36.52
CA ILE A 619 38.90 20.69 35.60
C ILE A 619 38.59 19.21 35.82
N GLN A 620 39.61 18.37 35.97
CA GLN A 620 39.41 16.95 36.28
C GLN A 620 38.58 16.77 37.55
N LYS A 621 38.93 17.47 38.64
CA LYS A 621 38.17 17.46 39.90
C LYS A 621 36.72 17.92 39.72
N ILE A 622 36.49 18.99 38.94
CA ILE A 622 35.14 19.49 38.64
C ILE A 622 34.33 18.44 37.86
N THR A 623 34.92 17.83 36.82
CA THR A 623 34.24 16.79 36.02
C THR A 623 33.96 15.53 36.83
N ASP A 624 34.84 15.15 37.76
CA ASP A 624 34.64 14.05 38.70
C ASP A 624 33.50 14.36 39.68
N ASN A 625 33.36 15.61 40.15
CA ASN A 625 32.21 16.05 40.95
C ASN A 625 30.89 15.96 40.18
N ILE A 626 30.87 16.31 38.89
CA ILE A 626 29.68 16.28 38.03
C ILE A 626 29.16 14.84 37.85
N LYS A 627 30.03 13.88 37.50
CA LYS A 627 29.66 12.47 37.30
C LYS A 627 29.64 11.64 38.61
N GLY A 628 30.04 12.26 39.72
CA GLY A 628 30.30 11.67 41.02
C GLY A 628 29.09 11.12 41.77
N LYS A 629 27.92 11.76 41.67
CA LYS A 629 26.74 11.35 42.46
C LYS A 629 25.51 11.09 41.60
N VAL A 630 25.30 11.91 40.57
CA VAL A 630 24.11 11.92 39.70
C VAL A 630 24.57 12.01 38.25
N CYS A 631 24.37 10.93 37.49
CA CYS A 631 24.91 10.78 36.13
C CYS A 631 24.21 11.68 35.10
N SER A 632 22.96 12.05 35.36
CA SER A 632 22.17 12.97 34.51
C SER A 632 22.82 14.34 34.34
N LEU A 633 23.60 14.83 35.32
CA LEU A 633 24.38 16.07 35.16
C LEU A 633 25.47 15.95 34.10
N ALA A 634 26.17 14.81 34.05
CA ALA A 634 27.17 14.56 33.02
C ALA A 634 26.52 14.46 31.64
N VAL A 635 25.36 13.81 31.52
CA VAL A 635 24.57 13.76 30.29
C VAL A 635 24.19 15.16 29.82
N CYS A 636 23.67 16.01 30.71
CA CYS A 636 23.30 17.40 30.38
C CYS A 636 24.51 18.26 29.97
N ALA A 637 25.65 18.10 30.66
CA ALA A 637 26.90 18.79 30.32
C ALA A 637 27.39 18.41 28.91
N VAL A 638 27.44 17.10 28.62
CA VAL A 638 27.90 16.61 27.30
C VAL A 638 26.92 16.98 26.19
N ALA A 639 25.61 16.93 26.43
CA ALA A 639 24.61 17.37 25.46
C ALA A 639 24.87 18.81 24.97
N TRP A 640 25.19 19.73 25.88
CA TRP A 640 25.57 21.10 25.52
C TRP A 640 26.96 21.17 24.86
N LEU A 641 27.97 20.48 25.40
CA LEU A 641 29.34 20.47 24.82
C LEU A 641 29.34 19.98 23.37
N VAL A 642 28.55 18.96 23.04
CA VAL A 642 28.37 18.45 21.68
C VAL A 642 27.79 19.53 20.76
N ALA A 643 26.77 20.26 21.21
CA ALA A 643 26.21 21.38 20.46
C ALA A 643 27.21 22.52 20.28
N HIS A 644 27.98 22.85 21.32
CA HIS A 644 29.01 23.89 21.29
C HIS A 644 30.14 23.54 20.32
N VAL A 645 30.67 22.31 20.35
CA VAL A 645 31.75 21.85 19.44
C VAL A 645 31.36 21.97 17.97
N ARG A 646 30.08 21.78 17.62
CA ARG A 646 29.57 21.95 16.24
C ARG A 646 29.70 23.40 15.74
N MET A 647 29.68 24.38 16.65
CA MET A 647 29.80 25.81 16.33
C MET A 647 31.25 26.32 16.29
N LEU A 648 32.21 25.55 16.81
CA LEU A 648 33.62 25.95 16.91
C LEU A 648 34.44 25.60 15.65
N GLY A 649 35.47 26.40 15.38
CA GLY A 649 36.52 26.06 14.41
C GLY A 649 37.40 24.90 14.89
N LEU A 650 38.08 24.18 13.99
CA LEU A 650 38.83 22.95 14.34
C LEU A 650 39.85 23.15 15.47
N ASP A 651 40.60 24.26 15.46
CA ASP A 651 41.64 24.55 16.45
C ASP A 651 41.09 24.89 17.85
N GLU A 652 39.84 25.36 17.93
CA GLU A 652 39.17 25.77 19.17
C GLU A 652 38.53 24.57 19.90
N ARG A 653 38.40 23.40 19.24
CA ARG A 653 37.66 22.25 19.77
C ARG A 653 38.38 21.47 20.87
N GLU A 654 39.71 21.57 20.99
CA GLU A 654 40.49 20.63 21.81
C GLU A 654 40.09 20.64 23.29
N LYS A 655 39.90 21.81 23.91
CA LYS A 655 39.51 21.90 25.34
C LYS A 655 38.11 21.34 25.58
N SER A 656 37.14 21.64 24.71
CA SER A 656 35.79 21.07 24.80
C SER A 656 35.80 19.55 24.63
N LEU A 657 36.56 19.03 23.65
CA LEU A 657 36.73 17.59 23.44
C LEU A 657 37.43 16.93 24.64
N GLN A 658 38.42 17.58 25.24
CA GLN A 658 39.11 17.07 26.43
C GLN A 658 38.19 17.03 27.65
N MET A 659 37.31 18.02 27.82
CA MET A 659 36.28 18.01 28.88
C MET A 659 35.27 16.88 28.67
N ILE A 660 34.83 16.61 27.44
CA ILE A 660 33.98 15.45 27.11
C ILE A 660 34.71 14.14 27.50
N ARG A 661 36.00 13.99 27.18
CA ARG A 661 36.80 12.81 27.56
C ARG A 661 36.84 12.62 29.08
N GLN A 662 36.97 13.70 29.86
CA GLN A 662 37.01 13.63 31.32
C GLN A 662 35.64 13.27 31.92
N LEU A 663 34.54 13.78 31.37
CA LEU A 663 33.18 13.42 31.79
C LEU A 663 32.83 11.95 31.48
N ALA A 664 33.34 11.42 30.38
CA ALA A 664 33.18 10.02 29.97
C ALA A 664 34.15 9.05 30.66
N GLY A 665 35.23 9.54 31.27
CA GLY A 665 36.26 8.71 31.91
C GLY A 665 35.80 8.08 33.23
N PRO A 666 36.44 7.00 33.70
CA PRO A 666 36.11 6.38 34.99
C PRO A 666 36.37 7.33 36.17
N LEU A 667 35.64 7.16 37.26
CA LEU A 667 35.99 7.76 38.55
C LEU A 667 37.13 6.98 39.20
N TYR A 668 38.10 7.68 39.76
CA TYR A 668 39.22 7.07 40.48
C TYR A 668 38.92 6.84 41.98
N SER A 669 37.79 7.31 42.49
CA SER A 669 37.33 7.15 43.87
C SER A 669 36.18 6.15 43.99
N GLU A 670 36.19 5.28 45.01
CA GLU A 670 35.08 4.35 45.30
C GLU A 670 33.78 5.12 45.62
N ASN A 671 32.70 4.77 44.94
CA ASN A 671 31.38 5.35 45.17
C ASN A 671 30.46 4.35 45.86
N THR A 672 29.91 4.73 47.01
CA THR A 672 29.07 3.87 47.85
C THR A 672 27.56 4.03 47.58
N LEU A 673 27.17 4.87 46.62
CA LEU A 673 25.76 5.04 46.24
C LEU A 673 25.19 3.79 45.55
N GLN A 674 23.93 3.47 45.86
CA GLN A 674 23.21 2.34 45.27
C GLN A 674 23.20 2.43 43.73
N PHE A 675 23.42 1.28 43.08
CA PHE A 675 23.39 1.10 41.63
C PHE A 675 24.32 2.04 40.83
N TYR A 676 25.40 2.55 41.44
CA TYR A 676 26.27 3.51 40.75
C TYR A 676 26.92 2.93 39.49
N ASN A 677 27.43 1.70 39.56
CA ASN A 677 28.08 1.05 38.42
C ASN A 677 27.12 0.86 37.25
N GLU A 678 25.90 0.40 37.52
CA GLU A 678 24.85 0.20 36.52
C GLU A 678 24.44 1.53 35.86
N ARG A 679 24.32 2.61 36.65
CA ARG A 679 24.04 3.96 36.14
C ARG A 679 25.16 4.49 35.24
N VAL A 680 26.42 4.26 35.60
CA VAL A 680 27.58 4.68 34.80
C VAL A 680 27.63 3.95 33.45
N VAL A 681 27.27 2.67 33.40
CA VAL A 681 27.19 1.91 32.14
C VAL A 681 26.19 2.55 31.19
N ILE A 682 24.98 2.85 31.66
CA ILE A 682 23.94 3.49 30.83
C ILE A 682 24.33 4.93 30.48
N MET A 683 24.89 5.69 31.41
CA MET A 683 25.43 7.03 31.15
C MET A 683 26.44 7.00 30.00
N ASN A 684 27.45 6.12 30.08
CA ASN A 684 28.48 6.04 29.04
C ASN A 684 27.90 5.65 27.68
N SER A 685 26.92 4.73 27.64
CA SER A 685 26.19 4.42 26.41
C SER A 685 25.48 5.64 25.83
N ILE A 686 24.84 6.46 26.68
CA ILE A 686 24.15 7.68 26.26
C ILE A 686 25.15 8.71 25.72
N LEU A 687 26.26 8.91 26.43
CA LEU A 687 27.31 9.86 26.06
C LEU A 687 27.97 9.47 24.73
N GLU A 688 28.24 8.17 24.52
CA GLU A 688 28.78 7.65 23.27
C GLU A 688 27.87 8.01 22.09
N HIS A 689 26.56 7.76 22.22
CA HIS A 689 25.59 8.06 21.18
C HIS A 689 25.40 9.57 20.94
N MET A 690 25.48 10.42 21.98
CA MET A 690 25.44 11.89 21.80
C MET A 690 26.67 12.43 21.07
N CYS A 691 27.84 11.86 21.35
CA CYS A 691 29.11 12.35 20.79
C CYS A 691 29.38 11.83 19.38
N ALA A 692 28.69 10.78 18.94
CA ALA A 692 29.06 10.01 17.76
C ALA A 692 29.15 10.85 16.46
N ASP A 693 28.20 11.74 16.18
CA ASP A 693 28.24 12.66 15.02
C ASP A 693 29.43 13.65 15.08
N VAL A 694 29.71 14.20 16.26
CA VAL A 694 30.77 15.20 16.45
C VAL A 694 32.15 14.56 16.34
N LEU A 695 32.29 13.33 16.83
CA LEU A 695 33.50 12.53 16.72
C LEU A 695 33.78 12.10 15.28
N GLN A 696 32.73 11.84 14.48
CA GLN A 696 32.87 11.57 13.05
C GLN A 696 33.43 12.78 12.28
N GLN A 697 32.88 13.98 12.52
CA GLN A 697 33.30 15.19 11.81
C GLN A 697 34.75 15.62 12.12
N THR A 698 35.25 15.26 13.30
CA THR A 698 36.57 15.66 13.79
C THR A 698 37.67 14.62 13.52
N ALA A 699 37.31 13.41 13.06
CA ALA A 699 38.22 12.26 12.90
C ALA A 699 38.97 11.85 14.18
N THR A 700 38.62 12.41 15.34
CA THR A 700 39.18 12.04 16.65
C THR A 700 38.28 11.00 17.32
N GLN A 701 38.79 9.81 17.58
CA GLN A 701 38.07 8.79 18.37
C GLN A 701 38.24 9.09 19.87
N ILE A 702 37.18 9.55 20.54
CA ILE A 702 37.11 9.45 22.01
C ILE A 702 36.80 7.99 22.34
N LYS A 703 37.73 7.29 23.00
CA LYS A 703 37.48 5.94 23.50
C LYS A 703 36.71 6.03 24.81
N PHE A 704 35.44 5.63 24.78
CA PHE A 704 34.66 5.42 25.99
C PHE A 704 35.14 4.12 26.68
N PRO A 705 35.21 4.04 28.02
CA PRO A 705 35.58 2.82 28.72
C PRO A 705 34.47 1.78 28.57
N SER A 706 34.48 1.00 27.49
CA SER A 706 33.54 -0.09 27.29
C SER A 706 34.09 -1.39 27.88
N THR A 707 33.27 -2.08 28.68
CA THR A 707 33.49 -3.48 29.04
C THR A 707 33.15 -4.34 27.82
N GLY A 708 34.08 -4.46 26.87
CA GLY A 708 34.06 -5.50 25.83
C GLY A 708 32.87 -5.53 24.86
N VAL A 709 32.11 -4.44 24.71
CA VAL A 709 31.06 -4.33 23.68
C VAL A 709 31.63 -3.55 22.50
N ASP A 710 31.58 -4.16 21.31
CA ASP A 710 31.99 -3.55 20.04
C ASP A 710 31.26 -2.21 19.81
N THR A 711 31.91 -1.33 19.05
CA THR A 711 31.36 -0.04 18.57
C THR A 711 29.91 -0.15 18.14
N MET A 712 29.08 0.84 18.48
CA MET A 712 27.66 0.92 18.13
C MET A 712 27.36 0.32 16.74
N PRO A 713 26.53 -0.73 16.63
CA PRO A 713 26.27 -1.37 15.35
C PRO A 713 25.62 -0.39 14.38
N TYR A 714 26.02 -0.48 13.10
CA TYR A 714 25.54 0.39 12.02
C TYR A 714 25.99 1.87 12.08
N TRP A 715 26.99 2.18 12.92
CA TRP A 715 27.72 3.45 12.85
C TRP A 715 28.87 3.42 11.84
N ASN A 716 29.22 4.58 11.27
CA ASN A 716 30.31 4.72 10.27
C ASN A 716 30.17 3.81 9.04
N LEU A 717 28.94 3.59 8.58
CA LEU A 717 28.68 2.66 7.49
C LEU A 717 29.23 3.10 6.13
N LEU A 718 29.42 4.41 5.94
CA LEU A 718 29.98 4.97 4.72
C LEU A 718 31.51 4.95 4.77
N PRO A 719 32.18 4.41 3.74
CA PRO A 719 33.63 4.45 3.66
C PRO A 719 34.14 5.90 3.62
N PRO A 720 35.13 6.27 4.45
CA PRO A 720 35.69 7.62 4.41
C PRO A 720 36.30 7.89 3.04
N LYS A 721 36.11 9.12 2.54
CA LYS A 721 36.68 9.63 1.27
C LYS A 721 36.17 8.93 -0.01
N ARG A 722 35.10 8.14 0.04
CA ARG A 722 34.45 7.55 -1.16
C ARG A 722 33.22 8.36 -1.58
N PRO A 723 33.03 8.68 -2.89
CA PRO A 723 31.83 9.39 -3.35
C PRO A 723 30.55 8.58 -3.07
N ILE A 724 29.53 9.25 -2.50
CA ILE A 724 28.26 8.60 -2.11
C ILE A 724 27.55 7.88 -3.28
N LYS A 725 27.74 8.36 -4.52
CA LYS A 725 27.18 7.72 -5.73
C LYS A 725 27.79 6.34 -5.98
N GLU A 726 29.10 6.19 -5.81
CA GLU A 726 29.77 4.90 -5.99
C GLU A 726 29.36 3.91 -4.92
N VAL A 727 29.15 4.40 -3.69
CA VAL A 727 28.64 3.59 -2.58
C VAL A 727 27.22 3.08 -2.88
N LEU A 728 26.34 3.95 -3.40
CA LEU A 728 24.98 3.59 -3.82
C LEU A 728 24.99 2.51 -4.90
N THR A 729 25.77 2.69 -5.97
CA THR A 729 25.88 1.70 -7.06
C THR A 729 26.44 0.36 -6.57
N ASP A 730 27.49 0.38 -5.74
CA ASP A 730 28.12 -0.82 -5.17
C ASP A 730 27.14 -1.61 -4.28
N ILE A 731 26.38 -0.93 -3.44
CA ILE A 731 25.41 -1.56 -2.54
C ILE A 731 24.23 -2.12 -3.31
N PHE A 732 23.67 -1.35 -4.25
CA PHE A 732 22.55 -1.82 -5.04
C PHE A 732 22.94 -3.04 -5.89
N ALA A 733 24.14 -3.06 -6.47
CA ALA A 733 24.65 -4.22 -7.20
C ALA A 733 24.76 -5.48 -6.30
N LYS A 734 25.31 -5.34 -5.09
CA LYS A 734 25.39 -6.46 -4.11
C LYS A 734 24.02 -6.96 -3.70
N VAL A 735 23.08 -6.04 -3.43
CA VAL A 735 21.69 -6.36 -3.07
C VAL A 735 20.99 -7.07 -4.23
N LEU A 736 21.20 -6.63 -5.47
CA LEU A 736 20.64 -7.26 -6.66
C LEU A 736 21.21 -8.66 -6.91
N GLU A 737 22.50 -8.87 -6.67
CA GLU A 737 23.16 -10.18 -6.78
C GLU A 737 22.67 -11.13 -5.68
N LYS A 738 22.63 -10.67 -4.43
CA LYS A 738 22.13 -11.41 -3.25
C LYS A 738 20.64 -11.74 -3.39
N GLY A 739 19.86 -10.80 -3.93
CA GLY A 739 18.43 -10.90 -4.16
C GLY A 739 17.51 -10.51 -3.04
N TRP A 740 18.05 -9.88 -2.02
CA TRP A 740 17.31 -9.41 -0.87
C TRP A 740 18.17 -8.34 -0.18
N VAL A 741 17.51 -7.47 0.58
CA VAL A 741 18.15 -6.34 1.24
C VAL A 741 18.42 -6.71 2.70
N ASP A 742 19.67 -6.78 3.12
CA ASP A 742 20.01 -7.03 4.53
C ASP A 742 19.96 -5.78 5.40
N SER A 743 19.94 -5.98 6.72
CA SER A 743 19.83 -4.91 7.72
C SER A 743 20.93 -3.85 7.55
N ARG A 744 22.16 -4.28 7.25
CA ARG A 744 23.28 -3.37 6.94
C ARG A 744 23.02 -2.52 5.70
N SER A 745 22.57 -3.12 4.60
CA SER A 745 22.28 -2.38 3.36
C SER A 745 21.13 -1.40 3.56
N ILE A 746 20.12 -1.75 4.36
CA ILE A 746 19.00 -0.85 4.71
C ILE A 746 19.52 0.43 5.39
N HIS A 747 20.37 0.29 6.41
CA HIS A 747 20.96 1.45 7.08
C HIS A 747 21.81 2.30 6.14
N ILE A 748 22.64 1.69 5.27
CA ILE A 748 23.43 2.49 4.32
C ILE A 748 22.53 3.24 3.34
N LEU A 749 21.50 2.58 2.80
CA LEU A 749 20.56 3.19 1.86
C LEU A 749 19.78 4.34 2.52
N ASP A 750 19.41 4.19 3.79
CA ASP A 750 18.78 5.26 4.56
C ASP A 750 19.74 6.44 4.78
N THR A 751 20.99 6.22 5.15
CA THR A 751 22.00 7.29 5.23
C THR A 751 22.20 7.99 3.88
N LEU A 752 22.27 7.24 2.78
CA LEU A 752 22.43 7.79 1.43
C LEU A 752 21.21 8.62 0.99
N LEU A 753 20.00 8.20 1.37
CA LEU A 753 18.77 8.94 1.13
C LEU A 753 18.82 10.31 1.86
N HIS A 754 19.22 10.33 3.13
CA HIS A 754 19.33 11.56 3.90
C HIS A 754 20.44 12.49 3.40
N MET A 755 21.61 11.94 3.00
CA MET A 755 22.73 12.76 2.51
C MET A 755 22.52 13.29 1.10
N GLY A 756 21.92 12.50 0.20
CA GLY A 756 21.74 12.86 -1.21
C GLY A 756 20.43 13.60 -1.49
N GLY A 757 19.43 13.46 -0.63
CA GLY A 757 18.06 13.91 -0.87
C GLY A 757 17.27 12.94 -1.77
N VAL A 758 15.94 13.04 -1.71
CA VAL A 758 15.02 12.07 -2.33
C VAL A 758 15.18 12.04 -3.86
N TYR A 759 15.31 13.21 -4.50
CA TYR A 759 15.51 13.30 -5.95
C TYR A 759 16.76 12.56 -6.41
N TRP A 760 17.91 12.84 -5.77
CA TRP A 760 19.18 12.23 -6.12
C TRP A 760 19.13 10.70 -5.90
N PHE A 761 18.58 10.27 -4.77
CA PHE A 761 18.49 8.86 -4.42
C PHE A 761 17.66 8.07 -5.43
N CYS A 762 16.43 8.54 -5.70
CA CYS A 762 15.53 7.90 -6.66
C CYS A 762 16.12 7.92 -8.09
N ASN A 763 16.61 9.06 -8.56
CA ASN A 763 17.16 9.21 -9.91
C ASN A 763 18.36 8.29 -10.16
N ASN A 764 19.27 8.14 -9.19
CA ASN A 764 20.41 7.24 -9.38
C ASN A 764 20.01 5.76 -9.34
N LEU A 765 19.06 5.36 -8.49
CA LEU A 765 18.56 3.99 -8.48
C LEU A 765 17.77 3.61 -9.75
N ILE A 766 16.96 4.53 -10.29
CA ILE A 766 16.31 4.33 -11.59
C ILE A 766 17.35 4.22 -12.71
N LYS A 767 18.44 5.00 -12.67
CA LYS A 767 19.54 4.83 -13.62
C LYS A 767 20.20 3.46 -13.52
N GLU A 768 20.32 2.87 -12.34
CA GLU A 768 20.81 1.48 -12.21
C GLU A 768 19.80 0.48 -12.80
N LEU A 769 18.49 0.63 -12.54
CA LEU A 769 17.46 -0.20 -13.17
C LEU A 769 17.51 -0.16 -14.70
N LEU A 770 17.67 1.04 -15.27
CA LEU A 770 17.69 1.23 -16.72
C LEU A 770 18.95 0.69 -17.42
N LYS A 771 20.00 0.31 -16.68
CA LYS A 771 21.19 -0.36 -17.23
C LYS A 771 20.98 -1.87 -17.41
N GLU A 772 20.01 -2.46 -16.73
CA GLU A 772 19.79 -3.90 -16.76
C GLU A 772 19.20 -4.36 -18.10
N THR A 773 19.81 -5.37 -18.70
CA THR A 773 19.41 -5.92 -20.01
C THR A 773 18.76 -7.30 -19.92
N ARG A 774 18.82 -7.95 -18.74
CA ARG A 774 18.27 -9.29 -18.51
C ARG A 774 16.92 -9.19 -17.82
N LYS A 775 15.89 -9.82 -18.42
CA LYS A 775 14.51 -9.81 -17.90
C LYS A 775 14.40 -10.27 -16.44
N GLU A 776 15.13 -11.31 -16.05
CA GLU A 776 15.13 -11.83 -14.67
C GLU A 776 15.69 -10.82 -13.68
N HIS A 777 16.80 -10.17 -14.03
CA HIS A 777 17.44 -9.15 -13.19
C HIS A 777 16.58 -7.89 -13.10
N THR A 778 15.96 -7.44 -14.19
CA THR A 778 15.06 -6.29 -14.17
C THR A 778 13.85 -6.54 -13.27
N LEU A 779 13.27 -7.75 -13.27
CA LEU A 779 12.15 -8.08 -12.40
C LEU A 779 12.60 -8.12 -10.93
N ARG A 780 13.74 -8.75 -10.63
CA ARG A 780 14.32 -8.76 -9.28
C ARG A 780 14.64 -7.34 -8.79
N ALA A 781 15.15 -6.48 -9.67
CA ALA A 781 15.43 -5.08 -9.39
C ALA A 781 14.16 -4.31 -9.04
N VAL A 782 13.04 -4.53 -9.73
CA VAL A 782 11.74 -3.92 -9.38
C VAL A 782 11.30 -4.30 -7.98
N GLU A 783 11.38 -5.60 -7.64
CA GLU A 783 11.02 -6.11 -6.31
C GLU A 783 11.87 -5.47 -5.20
N LEU A 784 13.18 -5.40 -5.40
CA LEU A 784 14.11 -4.82 -4.44
C LEU A 784 13.97 -3.30 -4.35
N LEU A 785 13.85 -2.60 -5.48
CA LEU A 785 13.70 -1.14 -5.51
C LEU A 785 12.40 -0.70 -4.87
N TYR A 786 11.29 -1.42 -5.10
CA TYR A 786 10.04 -1.13 -4.41
C TYR A 786 10.23 -1.19 -2.89
N SER A 787 10.88 -2.23 -2.37
CA SER A 787 11.15 -2.37 -0.94
C SER A 787 12.12 -1.30 -0.41
N ILE A 788 13.14 -0.92 -1.18
CA ILE A 788 14.05 0.18 -0.84
C ILE A 788 13.29 1.51 -0.81
N PHE A 789 12.40 1.74 -1.76
CA PHE A 789 11.58 2.95 -1.82
C PHE A 789 10.59 3.03 -0.65
N CYS A 790 10.27 1.92 0.02
CA CYS A 790 9.52 1.95 1.28
C CYS A 790 10.25 2.62 2.45
N LEU A 791 11.54 2.97 2.30
CA LEU A 791 12.21 3.92 3.17
C LEU A 791 11.46 5.25 3.18
N ASP A 792 11.08 5.79 2.01
CA ASP A 792 10.21 6.98 1.85
C ASP A 792 9.22 6.84 0.69
N MET A 793 8.23 5.97 0.85
CA MET A 793 7.32 5.63 -0.26
C MET A 793 6.57 6.86 -0.79
N GLN A 794 6.25 7.83 0.06
CA GLN A 794 5.48 9.00 -0.38
C GLN A 794 6.35 9.96 -1.21
N GLN A 795 7.49 10.38 -0.67
CA GLN A 795 8.35 11.35 -1.36
C GLN A 795 8.98 10.74 -2.62
N VAL A 796 9.42 9.49 -2.54
CA VAL A 796 10.01 8.81 -3.70
C VAL A 796 8.99 8.66 -4.83
N THR A 797 7.72 8.33 -4.53
CA THR A 797 6.66 8.26 -5.54
C THR A 797 6.39 9.62 -6.17
N LEU A 798 6.36 10.72 -5.39
CA LEU A 798 6.18 12.08 -5.93
C LEU A 798 7.33 12.47 -6.87
N VAL A 799 8.57 12.15 -6.52
CA VAL A 799 9.76 12.35 -7.37
C VAL A 799 9.71 11.50 -8.64
N LEU A 800 9.41 10.22 -8.49
CA LEU A 800 9.39 9.25 -9.59
C LEU A 800 8.36 9.65 -10.64
N LEU A 801 7.12 9.88 -10.21
CA LEU A 801 5.99 10.16 -11.10
C LEU A 801 5.95 11.63 -11.55
N GLY A 802 6.43 12.57 -10.73
CA GLY A 802 6.36 14.01 -10.98
C GLY A 802 7.54 14.58 -11.79
N HIS A 803 8.73 13.97 -11.69
CA HIS A 803 9.94 14.52 -12.34
C HIS A 803 10.69 13.51 -13.18
N ILE A 804 11.06 12.35 -12.61
CA ILE A 804 11.93 11.39 -13.30
C ILE A 804 11.22 10.80 -14.51
N LEU A 805 10.02 10.25 -14.32
CA LEU A 805 9.27 9.58 -15.38
C LEU A 805 8.85 10.57 -16.49
N PRO A 806 8.27 11.75 -16.19
CA PRO A 806 7.99 12.76 -17.22
C PRO A 806 9.24 13.16 -18.01
N GLY A 807 10.39 13.31 -17.33
CA GLY A 807 11.67 13.62 -17.97
C GLY A 807 12.22 12.51 -18.87
N LEU A 808 11.87 11.25 -18.62
CA LEU A 808 12.21 10.11 -19.50
C LEU A 808 11.27 10.00 -20.70
N LEU A 809 10.00 10.33 -20.52
CA LEU A 809 8.98 10.22 -21.57
C LEU A 809 9.00 11.37 -22.57
N THR A 810 9.37 12.58 -22.14
CA THR A 810 9.38 13.76 -23.00
C THR A 810 10.70 13.99 -23.74
N ASP A 811 11.81 13.48 -23.19
CA ASP A 811 13.15 13.67 -23.76
C ASP A 811 13.48 12.57 -24.77
N SER A 812 13.42 12.93 -26.06
CA SER A 812 13.71 12.00 -27.16
C SER A 812 15.11 11.37 -27.09
N SER A 813 16.09 12.05 -26.47
CA SER A 813 17.43 11.49 -26.29
C SER A 813 17.45 10.30 -25.32
N LYS A 814 16.44 10.16 -24.45
CA LYS A 814 16.36 9.10 -23.42
C LYS A 814 15.45 7.95 -23.80
N TRP A 815 14.66 8.04 -24.87
CA TRP A 815 13.72 6.98 -25.23
C TRP A 815 14.37 5.61 -25.43
N HIS A 816 15.62 5.57 -25.91
CA HIS A 816 16.35 4.31 -26.07
C HIS A 816 16.55 3.55 -24.74
N SER A 817 16.59 4.24 -23.59
CA SER A 817 16.69 3.58 -22.28
C SER A 817 15.37 2.94 -21.83
N LEU A 818 14.25 3.26 -22.48
CA LEU A 818 12.92 2.69 -22.21
C LEU A 818 12.60 1.46 -23.06
N MET A 819 13.58 0.92 -23.81
CA MET A 819 13.37 -0.35 -24.50
C MET A 819 13.17 -1.51 -23.52
N ASP A 820 12.52 -2.59 -23.96
CA ASP A 820 12.39 -3.81 -23.15
C ASP A 820 13.78 -4.47 -22.97
N PRO A 821 14.13 -5.00 -21.78
CA PRO A 821 13.33 -5.11 -20.55
C PRO A 821 13.22 -3.92 -19.57
N PRO A 822 14.14 -2.93 -19.52
CA PRO A 822 14.10 -1.92 -18.45
C PRO A 822 12.87 -1.00 -18.52
N GLY A 823 12.33 -0.70 -19.71
CA GLY A 823 11.11 0.08 -19.85
C GLY A 823 9.89 -0.58 -19.19
N THR A 824 9.69 -1.88 -19.44
CA THR A 824 8.63 -2.68 -18.81
C THR A 824 8.81 -2.71 -17.29
N ALA A 825 10.05 -2.88 -16.82
CA ALA A 825 10.37 -2.92 -15.40
C ALA A 825 10.09 -1.57 -14.70
N LEU A 826 10.46 -0.44 -15.33
CA LEU A 826 10.15 0.89 -14.81
C LEU A 826 8.65 1.15 -14.75
N ALA A 827 7.89 0.67 -15.75
CA ALA A 827 6.43 0.79 -15.75
C ALA A 827 5.84 0.06 -14.55
N LYS A 828 6.30 -1.17 -14.28
CA LYS A 828 5.87 -1.95 -13.09
C LYS A 828 6.18 -1.24 -11.78
N LEU A 829 7.42 -0.80 -11.61
CA LEU A 829 7.84 -0.08 -10.40
C LEU A 829 7.02 1.20 -10.18
N ALA A 830 6.77 1.98 -11.24
CA ALA A 830 5.99 3.20 -11.17
C ALA A 830 4.54 2.94 -10.72
N VAL A 831 3.89 1.91 -11.26
CA VAL A 831 2.52 1.51 -10.86
C VAL A 831 2.49 1.01 -9.42
N TRP A 832 3.42 0.16 -9.00
CA TRP A 832 3.48 -0.35 -7.62
C TRP A 832 3.68 0.78 -6.61
N CYS A 833 4.57 1.73 -6.90
CA CYS A 833 4.78 2.93 -6.09
C CYS A 833 3.52 3.81 -6.02
N ALA A 834 2.88 4.06 -7.16
CA ALA A 834 1.65 4.84 -7.24
C ALA A 834 0.51 4.24 -6.40
N LEU A 835 0.27 2.93 -6.52
CA LEU A 835 -0.77 2.21 -5.79
C LEU A 835 -0.49 2.17 -4.28
N SER A 836 0.76 1.89 -3.90
CA SER A 836 1.20 1.84 -2.51
C SER A 836 0.98 3.19 -1.81
N SER A 837 1.48 4.28 -2.40
CA SER A 837 1.27 5.63 -1.87
C SER A 837 -0.22 5.99 -1.83
N TYR A 838 -0.98 5.77 -2.91
CA TYR A 838 -2.40 6.14 -2.98
C TYR A 838 -3.26 5.41 -1.94
N SER A 839 -2.96 4.14 -1.65
CA SER A 839 -3.65 3.37 -0.60
C SER A 839 -3.35 3.88 0.81
N SER A 840 -2.09 4.22 1.11
CA SER A 840 -1.66 4.73 2.41
C SER A 840 -2.24 6.12 2.71
N HIS A 841 -2.53 6.93 1.69
CA HIS A 841 -3.15 8.26 1.82
C HIS A 841 -4.60 8.25 2.35
N LYS A 842 -5.31 7.12 2.26
CA LYS A 842 -6.67 6.98 2.83
C LYS A 842 -6.66 6.57 4.31
N GLY A 843 -5.51 6.18 4.86
CA GLY A 843 -5.28 5.86 6.27
C GLY A 843 -4.59 7.01 7.03
N GLN A 844 -4.45 6.87 8.36
CA GLN A 844 -3.63 7.79 9.14
C GLN A 844 -2.16 7.72 8.69
N ALA A 845 -1.54 8.89 8.54
CA ALA A 845 -0.12 9.02 8.18
C ALA A 845 0.76 8.17 9.12
N SER A 846 1.58 7.29 8.54
CA SER A 846 2.49 6.41 9.28
C SER A 846 3.47 7.25 10.13
N SER A 847 3.86 6.74 11.30
CA SER A 847 4.92 7.34 12.13
C SER A 847 6.23 7.57 11.36
N ARG A 848 6.49 6.80 10.29
CA ARG A 848 7.62 7.01 9.35
C ARG A 848 7.62 8.40 8.71
N GLN A 849 6.45 8.96 8.40
CA GLN A 849 6.30 10.27 7.75
C GLN A 849 6.54 11.44 8.70
N LYS A 850 6.47 11.20 10.02
CA LYS A 850 6.73 12.22 11.06
C LYS A 850 8.23 12.36 11.40
N LYS A 851 9.06 11.35 11.08
CA LYS A 851 10.52 11.35 11.38
C LYS A 851 11.36 12.25 10.46
N ARG A 852 10.85 12.64 9.29
CA ARG A 852 11.62 13.39 8.31
C ARG A 852 11.22 14.85 8.27
N HIS A 853 12.23 15.72 8.24
CA HIS A 853 12.03 17.16 8.09
C HIS A 853 11.28 17.43 6.78
N ARG A 854 10.12 18.07 6.88
CA ARG A 854 9.15 18.24 5.79
C ARG A 854 9.51 19.40 4.85
N GLU A 855 10.76 19.85 4.88
CA GLU A 855 11.24 21.04 4.13
C GLU A 855 11.14 20.83 2.60
N ASP A 856 11.38 19.61 2.10
CA ASP A 856 11.32 19.33 0.65
C ASP A 856 9.90 19.39 0.04
N ILE A 857 8.82 19.43 0.85
CA ILE A 857 7.46 19.57 0.32
C ILE A 857 7.18 21.00 -0.16
N GLU A 858 7.80 22.01 0.45
CA GLU A 858 7.58 23.41 0.09
C GLU A 858 8.04 23.69 -1.36
N ASP A 859 9.10 23.01 -1.81
CA ASP A 859 9.56 23.08 -3.20
C ASP A 859 8.60 22.42 -4.20
N TYR A 860 7.84 21.40 -3.80
CA TYR A 860 6.81 20.81 -4.67
C TYR A 860 5.59 21.73 -4.86
N ILE A 861 5.28 22.54 -3.86
CA ILE A 861 4.22 23.55 -3.95
C ILE A 861 4.69 24.74 -4.81
N SER A 862 5.98 25.06 -4.79
CA SER A 862 6.56 26.15 -5.60
C SER A 862 6.83 25.76 -7.07
N LEU A 863 7.11 24.48 -7.36
CA LEU A 863 7.28 23.96 -8.73
C LEU A 863 5.98 23.90 -9.53
N PHE A 864 4.84 23.80 -8.85
CA PHE A 864 3.51 23.96 -9.42
C PHE A 864 2.74 24.97 -8.58
N PRO A 865 3.02 26.28 -8.74
CA PRO A 865 2.32 27.30 -8.00
C PRO A 865 0.83 27.03 -8.13
N VAL A 866 0.15 26.97 -6.99
CA VAL A 866 -1.24 27.40 -6.95
C VAL A 866 -1.16 28.90 -7.25
N GLU A 867 -0.97 29.28 -8.51
CA GLU A 867 -1.65 30.49 -8.93
C GLU A 867 -3.09 30.21 -8.57
N ASP A 868 -3.66 31.05 -7.70
CA ASP A 868 -5.08 31.18 -7.52
C ASP A 868 -5.69 31.37 -8.91
N MET A 869 -5.92 30.25 -9.60
CA MET A 869 -6.69 30.17 -10.82
C MET A 869 -8.12 30.38 -10.37
N GLN A 870 -8.44 31.65 -10.06
CA GLN A 870 -9.56 32.27 -10.73
C GLN A 870 -9.51 31.75 -12.17
N PRO A 871 -10.49 30.96 -12.61
CA PRO A 871 -10.44 30.26 -13.88
C PRO A 871 -10.00 31.25 -14.94
N SER A 872 -8.88 30.95 -15.61
CA SER A 872 -8.27 31.85 -16.58
C SER A 872 -9.34 32.38 -17.51
N LYS A 873 -9.28 33.67 -17.87
CA LYS A 873 -10.25 34.28 -18.79
C LYS A 873 -10.40 33.49 -20.10
N LEU A 874 -9.40 32.68 -20.46
CA LEU A 874 -9.43 31.72 -21.57
C LEU A 874 -10.40 30.53 -21.33
N MET A 875 -10.46 29.96 -20.12
CA MET A 875 -11.46 28.93 -19.76
C MET A 875 -12.89 29.47 -19.80
N ARG A 876 -13.11 30.74 -19.39
CA ARG A 876 -14.42 31.39 -19.44
C ARG A 876 -14.87 31.72 -20.88
N LEU A 877 -13.92 31.98 -21.78
CA LEU A 877 -14.18 32.24 -23.21
C LEU A 877 -14.40 30.95 -24.03
N LEU A 878 -13.85 29.82 -23.59
CA LEU A 878 -14.10 28.51 -24.21
C LEU A 878 -15.36 27.82 -23.66
N SER A 879 -15.95 28.34 -22.58
CA SER A 879 -17.19 27.84 -21.98
C SER A 879 -18.43 28.69 -22.28
N SER A 880 -18.33 29.75 -23.10
CA SER A 880 -19.45 30.64 -23.38
C SER A 880 -20.07 30.39 -24.77
N ASN A 881 -21.24 29.75 -24.75
CA ASN A 881 -22.43 30.00 -25.57
C ASN A 881 -23.52 29.18 -24.86
N GLU A 882 -24.56 29.71 -24.22
CA GLU A 882 -25.27 30.99 -24.32
C GLU A 882 -25.76 31.37 -22.91
N ASP A 883 -25.66 32.65 -22.54
CA ASP A 883 -26.47 33.22 -21.48
C ASP A 883 -27.81 33.64 -22.12
N ASP A 884 -28.86 32.86 -21.90
CA ASP A 884 -30.22 33.38 -21.79
C ASP A 884 -30.99 32.59 -20.72
N ALA A 885 -31.60 33.34 -19.81
CA ALA A 885 -32.25 32.84 -18.62
C ALA A 885 -33.59 32.14 -18.93
N ASN A 886 -33.87 31.08 -18.17
CA ASN A 886 -35.13 30.31 -18.09
C ASN A 886 -35.49 29.47 -19.32
N ILE A 887 -35.11 28.18 -19.29
CA ILE A 887 -35.96 26.99 -19.50
C ILE A 887 -35.13 25.74 -19.16
N LEU A 888 -35.70 24.82 -18.37
CA LEU A 888 -35.14 23.50 -18.06
C LEU A 888 -34.81 22.72 -19.34
N SER A 889 -33.53 22.49 -19.63
CA SER A 889 -33.07 21.52 -20.63
C SER A 889 -32.27 20.38 -19.98
N SER A 890 -32.66 19.16 -20.32
CA SER A 890 -32.21 17.85 -19.85
C SER A 890 -30.72 17.54 -20.09
N PRO A 891 -30.12 16.57 -19.37
CA PRO A 891 -28.68 16.32 -19.33
C PRO A 891 -28.10 15.56 -20.56
N THR A 892 -28.69 15.71 -21.75
CA THR A 892 -28.45 14.82 -22.90
C THR A 892 -27.44 15.33 -23.95
N ASP A 893 -27.00 16.58 -23.93
CA ASP A 893 -26.11 17.14 -24.97
C ASP A 893 -24.87 17.85 -24.41
N ARG A 894 -23.88 17.09 -23.91
CA ARG A 894 -22.51 17.63 -23.70
C ARG A 894 -21.51 16.93 -24.63
N SER A 895 -20.87 17.72 -25.50
CA SER A 895 -19.83 17.24 -26.42
C SER A 895 -18.53 16.89 -25.69
N MET A 896 -17.90 15.78 -26.06
CA MET A 896 -16.63 15.28 -25.50
C MET A 896 -15.43 16.09 -26.02
N ASN A 897 -15.15 17.26 -25.44
CA ASN A 897 -13.91 18.00 -25.72
C ASN A 897 -13.09 18.25 -24.45
N SER A 898 -11.90 17.64 -24.43
CA SER A 898 -10.65 18.06 -23.77
C SER A 898 -10.72 18.71 -22.38
N SER A 899 -10.95 17.88 -21.36
CA SER A 899 -10.39 17.99 -19.99
C SER A 899 -10.92 16.81 -19.18
N LEU A 900 -10.37 16.53 -17.99
CA LEU A 900 -11.07 15.73 -16.98
C LEU A 900 -12.53 16.23 -16.91
N SER A 901 -13.51 15.33 -16.95
CA SER A 901 -14.89 15.79 -16.90
C SER A 901 -15.12 16.55 -15.58
N ALA A 902 -15.98 17.57 -15.57
CA ALA A 902 -16.32 18.28 -14.32
C ALA A 902 -16.74 17.32 -13.19
N SER A 903 -17.34 16.18 -13.55
CA SER A 903 -17.69 15.10 -12.61
C SER A 903 -16.48 14.33 -12.04
N GLN A 904 -15.36 14.19 -12.77
CA GLN A 904 -14.10 13.61 -12.26
C GLN A 904 -13.34 14.58 -11.35
N LEU A 905 -13.48 15.90 -11.56
CA LEU A 905 -12.82 16.92 -10.75
C LEU A 905 -13.51 17.15 -9.40
N HIS A 906 -14.84 16.98 -9.31
CA HIS A 906 -15.56 17.17 -8.05
C HIS A 906 -15.33 16.04 -7.01
N THR A 907 -14.86 14.87 -7.43
CA THR A 907 -14.61 13.72 -6.54
C THR A 907 -13.18 13.65 -6.01
N VAL A 908 -12.25 14.44 -6.57
CA VAL A 908 -10.81 14.33 -6.31
C VAL A 908 -10.29 15.58 -5.60
N ASN A 909 -9.71 15.40 -4.41
CA ASN A 909 -9.06 16.49 -3.68
C ASN A 909 -7.71 16.85 -4.32
N MET A 910 -7.69 17.87 -5.17
CA MET A 910 -6.47 18.36 -5.82
C MET A 910 -5.50 19.10 -4.88
N ARG A 911 -5.85 19.32 -3.60
CA ARG A 911 -4.86 19.82 -2.62
C ARG A 911 -3.76 18.79 -2.34
N ASP A 912 -4.05 17.51 -2.53
CA ASP A 912 -3.06 16.45 -2.36
C ASP A 912 -2.02 16.47 -3.49
N PRO A 913 -0.71 16.53 -3.19
CA PRO A 913 0.35 16.52 -4.21
C PRO A 913 0.35 15.24 -5.05
N LEU A 914 0.01 14.08 -4.47
CA LEU A 914 0.00 12.80 -5.21
C LEU A 914 -1.09 12.80 -6.28
N ASN A 915 -2.28 13.31 -5.94
CA ASN A 915 -3.40 13.43 -6.89
C ASN A 915 -3.04 14.33 -8.08
N ARG A 916 -2.36 15.45 -7.82
CA ARG A 916 -1.88 16.37 -8.86
C ARG A 916 -0.86 15.69 -9.79
N VAL A 917 0.13 15.01 -9.21
CA VAL A 917 1.15 14.29 -9.97
C VAL A 917 0.54 13.19 -10.85
N LEU A 918 -0.40 12.40 -10.31
CA LEU A 918 -1.10 11.37 -11.07
C LEU A 918 -1.93 11.96 -12.22
N ALA A 919 -2.71 13.03 -11.96
CA ALA A 919 -3.48 13.70 -13.00
C ALA A 919 -2.58 14.22 -14.15
N ASN A 920 -1.47 14.86 -13.81
CA ASN A 920 -0.50 15.35 -14.80
C ASN A 920 0.15 14.21 -15.59
N LEU A 921 0.49 13.10 -14.93
CA LEU A 921 1.04 11.93 -15.60
C LEU A 921 0.04 11.35 -16.62
N PHE A 922 -1.24 11.21 -16.27
CA PHE A 922 -2.25 10.70 -17.20
C PHE A 922 -2.53 11.66 -18.36
N LEU A 923 -2.43 12.98 -18.15
CA LEU A 923 -2.47 13.97 -19.23
C LEU A 923 -1.28 13.81 -20.18
N LEU A 924 -0.07 13.61 -19.64
CA LEU A 924 1.12 13.33 -20.44
C LEU A 924 0.96 12.03 -21.25
N ILE A 925 0.47 10.96 -20.61
CA ILE A 925 0.16 9.69 -21.27
C ILE A 925 -0.82 9.90 -22.44
N SER A 926 -1.89 10.67 -22.22
CA SER A 926 -2.87 11.01 -23.25
C SER A 926 -2.22 11.76 -24.43
N SER A 927 -1.34 12.72 -24.13
CA SER A 927 -0.57 13.46 -25.14
C SER A 927 0.38 12.57 -25.94
N ILE A 928 1.01 11.58 -25.30
CA ILE A 928 1.91 10.63 -25.97
C ILE A 928 1.13 9.74 -26.94
N LEU A 929 -0.02 9.21 -26.50
CA LEU A 929 -0.88 8.38 -27.34
C LEU A 929 -1.49 9.14 -28.53
N GLY A 930 -1.77 10.44 -28.35
CA GLY A 930 -2.23 11.31 -29.43
C GLY A 930 -1.12 11.78 -30.39
N SER A 931 0.15 11.49 -30.09
CA SER A 931 1.27 11.86 -30.95
C SER A 931 1.32 11.03 -32.23
N ARG A 932 1.88 11.59 -33.29
CA ARG A 932 2.15 10.88 -34.55
C ARG A 932 3.41 10.01 -34.50
N THR A 933 4.18 10.09 -33.42
CA THR A 933 5.44 9.36 -33.24
C THR A 933 5.24 8.15 -32.32
N ALA A 934 5.41 6.95 -32.86
CA ALA A 934 5.47 5.73 -32.07
C ALA A 934 6.92 5.35 -31.76
N GLY A 935 7.19 4.85 -30.55
CA GLY A 935 8.53 4.44 -30.13
C GLY A 935 8.55 3.81 -28.72
N PRO A 936 9.71 3.70 -28.08
CA PRO A 936 9.82 3.11 -26.74
C PRO A 936 8.95 3.81 -25.68
N HIS A 937 8.73 5.12 -25.81
CA HIS A 937 7.87 5.89 -24.90
C HIS A 937 6.38 5.56 -25.07
N THR A 938 5.89 5.27 -26.27
CA THR A 938 4.51 4.76 -26.47
C THR A 938 4.37 3.31 -25.99
N GLN A 939 5.42 2.51 -26.15
CA GLN A 939 5.46 1.13 -25.63
C GLN A 939 5.45 1.10 -24.10
N PHE A 940 6.17 2.03 -23.45
CA PHE A 940 6.11 2.23 -22.00
C PHE A 940 4.68 2.48 -21.52
N VAL A 941 3.93 3.34 -22.21
CA VAL A 941 2.53 3.61 -21.87
C VAL A 941 1.69 2.33 -21.90
N GLN A 942 1.90 1.46 -22.90
CA GLN A 942 1.22 0.18 -22.96
C GLN A 942 1.51 -0.66 -21.70
N TRP A 943 2.79 -0.88 -21.36
CA TRP A 943 3.17 -1.66 -20.18
C TRP A 943 2.68 -1.05 -18.86
N PHE A 944 2.68 0.28 -18.76
CA PHE A 944 2.15 0.99 -17.59
C PHE A 944 0.65 0.73 -17.42
N MET A 945 -0.11 0.77 -18.51
CA MET A 945 -1.54 0.51 -18.47
C MET A 945 -1.86 -0.98 -18.23
N GLU A 946 -1.09 -1.90 -18.82
CA GLU A 946 -1.20 -3.34 -18.55
C GLU A 946 -1.00 -3.63 -17.07
N GLU A 947 0.07 -3.09 -16.46
CA GLU A 947 0.33 -3.30 -15.03
C GLU A 947 -0.76 -2.66 -14.15
N CYS A 948 -1.28 -1.48 -14.53
CA CYS A 948 -2.40 -0.87 -13.83
C CYS A 948 -3.63 -1.79 -13.82
N VAL A 949 -3.90 -2.52 -14.92
CA VAL A 949 -5.01 -3.46 -15.05
C VAL A 949 -4.76 -4.74 -14.26
N ASP A 950 -3.55 -5.30 -14.34
CA ASP A 950 -3.17 -6.52 -13.61
C ASP A 950 -3.27 -6.32 -12.08
N CYS A 951 -3.00 -5.10 -11.60
CA CYS A 951 -3.09 -4.76 -10.18
C CYS A 951 -4.50 -4.34 -9.69
N LEU A 952 -5.55 -4.37 -10.52
CA LEU A 952 -6.90 -3.97 -10.11
C LEU A 952 -7.54 -4.95 -9.13
N GLU A 953 -8.14 -4.42 -8.07
CA GLU A 953 -8.97 -5.20 -7.15
C GLU A 953 -10.42 -5.27 -7.64
N GLN A 954 -11.08 -6.40 -7.39
CA GLN A 954 -12.54 -6.48 -7.43
C GLN A 954 -13.12 -5.52 -6.37
N ASP A 955 -14.09 -4.70 -6.77
CA ASP A 955 -14.86 -3.76 -5.93
C ASP A 955 -14.11 -2.52 -5.37
N SER A 956 -12.83 -2.31 -5.67
CA SER A 956 -12.14 -1.07 -5.24
C SER A 956 -12.60 0.15 -6.08
N ARG A 957 -13.41 1.01 -5.46
CA ARG A 957 -13.90 2.29 -6.03
C ARG A 957 -12.81 3.37 -6.18
N GLY A 958 -11.57 3.02 -6.47
CA GLY A 958 -10.50 4.01 -6.52
C GLY A 958 -9.14 3.40 -6.81
N SER A 959 -8.93 2.99 -8.05
CA SER A 959 -7.59 2.79 -8.58
C SER A 959 -7.01 4.13 -9.04
N ILE A 960 -5.69 4.19 -9.25
CA ILE A 960 -5.03 5.35 -9.88
C ILE A 960 -5.58 5.65 -11.29
N LEU A 961 -6.34 4.74 -11.90
CA LEU A 961 -6.97 4.96 -13.21
C LEU A 961 -8.11 6.00 -13.17
N GLN A 962 -8.64 6.35 -11.99
CA GLN A 962 -9.64 7.41 -11.86
C GLN A 962 -9.14 8.77 -12.38
N PHE A 963 -7.81 8.98 -12.42
CA PHE A 963 -7.17 10.20 -12.92
C PHE A 963 -7.01 10.19 -14.46
N MET A 964 -7.33 9.09 -15.13
CA MET A 964 -7.22 8.98 -16.58
C MET A 964 -8.38 9.72 -17.29
N PRO A 965 -8.08 10.59 -18.28
CA PRO A 965 -9.12 11.18 -19.12
C PRO A 965 -9.83 10.13 -19.98
N PHE A 966 -11.16 10.20 -20.07
CA PHE A 966 -11.97 9.27 -20.88
C PHE A 966 -11.58 9.22 -22.37
N THR A 967 -11.09 10.32 -22.93
CA THR A 967 -10.61 10.40 -24.32
C THR A 967 -9.46 9.44 -24.59
N THR A 968 -8.63 9.19 -23.57
CA THR A 968 -7.45 8.30 -23.64
C THR A 968 -7.84 6.86 -23.97
N VAL A 969 -9.02 6.39 -23.54
CA VAL A 969 -9.51 5.03 -23.81
C VAL A 969 -9.59 4.77 -25.31
N SER A 970 -10.07 5.74 -26.08
CA SER A 970 -10.22 5.59 -27.54
C SER A 970 -8.87 5.52 -28.27
N GLU A 971 -7.84 6.15 -27.73
CA GLU A 971 -6.47 6.07 -28.27
C GLU A 971 -5.78 4.78 -27.84
N LEU A 972 -5.97 4.35 -26.59
CA LEU A 972 -5.43 3.08 -26.07
C LEU A 972 -5.92 1.87 -26.86
N VAL A 973 -7.20 1.84 -27.24
CA VAL A 973 -7.78 0.73 -28.02
C VAL A 973 -7.15 0.59 -29.42
N LYS A 974 -6.55 1.65 -29.96
CA LYS A 974 -5.80 1.57 -31.23
C LYS A 974 -4.49 0.80 -31.09
N VAL A 975 -3.98 0.64 -29.87
CA VAL A 975 -2.79 -0.18 -29.56
C VAL A 975 -3.24 -1.65 -29.47
N SER A 976 -2.74 -2.51 -30.36
CA SER A 976 -3.25 -3.88 -30.56
C SER A 976 -3.20 -4.77 -29.31
N ALA A 977 -2.27 -4.55 -28.39
CA ALA A 977 -2.21 -5.30 -27.14
C ALA A 977 -3.31 -4.91 -26.14
N MET A 978 -3.81 -3.67 -26.25
CA MET A 978 -4.84 -3.11 -25.37
C MET A 978 -6.26 -3.28 -25.95
N SER A 979 -6.39 -3.81 -27.17
CA SER A 979 -7.68 -4.00 -27.87
C SER A 979 -8.48 -5.21 -27.37
N SER A 980 -8.43 -5.49 -26.06
CA SER A 980 -9.16 -6.57 -25.40
C SER A 980 -10.38 -6.02 -24.67
N PRO A 981 -11.59 -6.59 -24.84
CA PRO A 981 -12.78 -6.15 -24.12
C PRO A 981 -12.61 -6.15 -22.59
N LYS A 982 -11.84 -7.10 -22.04
CA LYS A 982 -11.54 -7.15 -20.60
C LYS A 982 -10.71 -5.95 -20.14
N VAL A 983 -9.70 -5.58 -20.92
CA VAL A 983 -8.82 -4.44 -20.63
C VAL A 983 -9.59 -3.14 -20.70
N VAL A 984 -10.46 -2.98 -21.72
CA VAL A 984 -11.32 -1.78 -21.84
C VAL A 984 -12.24 -1.64 -20.63
N LEU A 985 -12.91 -2.71 -20.20
CA LEU A 985 -13.74 -2.68 -18.99
C LEU A 985 -12.93 -2.31 -17.74
N ALA A 986 -11.70 -2.81 -17.63
CA ALA A 986 -10.82 -2.59 -16.48
C ALA A 986 -10.32 -1.15 -16.37
N ILE A 987 -9.99 -0.50 -17.50
CA ILE A 987 -9.47 0.88 -17.50
C ILE A 987 -10.56 1.95 -17.44
N THR A 988 -11.83 1.59 -17.66
CA THR A 988 -12.96 2.53 -17.58
C THR A 988 -13.66 2.46 -16.24
N ASP A 989 -13.98 3.61 -15.65
CA ASP A 989 -14.83 3.66 -14.46
C ASP A 989 -16.30 3.38 -14.82
N LEU A 990 -16.71 2.11 -14.67
CA LEU A 990 -18.06 1.66 -14.98
C LEU A 990 -19.11 2.09 -13.95
N SER A 991 -18.70 2.70 -12.82
CA SER A 991 -19.65 3.27 -11.85
C SER A 991 -20.34 4.52 -12.41
N LEU A 992 -19.63 5.26 -13.28
CA LEU A 992 -20.13 6.47 -13.92
C LEU A 992 -20.88 6.16 -15.23
N PRO A 993 -22.03 6.80 -15.50
CA PRO A 993 -22.74 6.65 -16.78
C PRO A 993 -21.87 6.96 -18.00
N LEU A 994 -21.04 8.01 -17.91
CA LEU A 994 -20.11 8.38 -18.97
C LEU A 994 -19.04 7.30 -19.21
N GLY A 995 -18.53 6.66 -18.15
CA GLY A 995 -17.56 5.57 -18.27
C GLY A 995 -18.16 4.34 -18.95
N ARG A 996 -19.40 3.98 -18.63
CA ARG A 996 -20.13 2.91 -19.34
C ARG A 996 -20.35 3.22 -20.82
N GLN A 997 -20.68 4.47 -21.15
CA GLN A 997 -20.83 4.93 -22.53
C GLN A 997 -19.54 4.82 -23.34
N VAL A 998 -18.41 5.24 -22.75
CA VAL A 998 -17.08 5.14 -23.36
C VAL A 998 -16.67 3.68 -23.55
N ALA A 999 -16.85 2.84 -22.54
CA ALA A 999 -16.56 1.40 -22.62
C ALA A 999 -17.41 0.73 -23.70
N ALA A 1000 -18.72 1.00 -23.75
CA ALA A 1000 -19.62 0.43 -24.75
C ALA A 1000 -19.20 0.81 -26.17
N LYS A 1001 -18.85 2.08 -26.39
CA LYS A 1001 -18.39 2.57 -27.69
C LYS A 1001 -17.07 1.93 -28.11
N ALA A 1002 -16.11 1.83 -27.19
CA ALA A 1002 -14.82 1.20 -27.45
C ALA A 1002 -14.96 -0.30 -27.78
N ILE A 1003 -15.72 -1.05 -26.96
CA ILE A 1003 -15.91 -2.49 -27.13
C ILE A 1003 -16.75 -2.81 -28.38
N ALA A 1004 -17.74 -1.99 -28.72
CA ALA A 1004 -18.53 -2.18 -29.94
C ALA A 1004 -17.75 -1.86 -31.24
N ALA A 1005 -16.62 -1.16 -31.13
CA ALA A 1005 -15.72 -0.87 -32.26
C ALA A 1005 -14.64 -1.94 -32.47
N LEU A 1006 -14.39 -2.80 -31.48
CA LEU A 1006 -13.56 -4.02 -31.58
C LEU A 1006 -14.26 -5.09 -32.43
#